data_AF-A0A3E0Q8W0-F1
#
_entry.id   AF-A0A3E0Q8W0-F1
#
_cell.length_a   1.000
_cell.length_b   1.000
_cell.length_c   1.000
_cell.angle_alpha   90.00
_cell.angle_beta   90.00
_cell.angle_gamma   90.00
#
_symmetry.space_group_name_H-M   'P 1'
#
loop_
_entity.id
_entity.type
_entity.pdbx_description
1 polymer ?
#
loop_
_entity_poly.entity_id
_entity_poly.type
_entity_poly.pdbx_seq_one_letter_code
_entity_poly.pdbx_strand_id
1 'polypeptide(L)'
;MFLAAAGAGLSGQSTDDGPRDLASMGPLRFAALMQQHGIPLQQKLAAAFEADDLDAAQAVCEELIGTLPFHPDGYYNLACVHARRGETDQAYSRLTEAVEHGFRNVEHMRSDSDLAPLRDDERYAELLKQAAQVKPVGPARKIQPADVVKGVATVDDGNTAIDPRNGLFVPLFNLPAEQDRDAEITTFECPAGDLVREWWKDGTAAGFAGDLYDNRDQDHSTLQRKLFPLLTQVEYGPDAKALGLHQGVPRQILHRGVVLGNASLAMTAGPLWRSMPRLAMSDPRTIGLLHVQYSNNQLYVYPCHVDYSPGRNGKLGDKNGRHGDVYFANTPLLITSQGSSYTDQPFLEALALTMAAFRPETKQFLVERMALSPTLQMIFRRSNKPVESDEDYLSGTAHPPVFPGEDVDAERMVRLAHGLTPETVPPVVALKVVEEEEFVQGRDYFDPVPGEQIFDTPAAIARVMRATARTRTMVVSAAGTRALSGEVVEYQWSLLQGDRERVEIRPMEDDGSRVELTVGWHDRFPAATNPELGTNRVDIACFARSGEQWSAPAFVTFYCPDNEERSYDEEGRIREVRYNDNYADPVLVNVKEWRDEYQYDEDGHLTGWTRHRGDSVQEFTPEGQRIIKRDDDGTVVESTAVEYKPEAADPKQRPRLVQTDVASEKSGQE
;
A
#
# COMPACT_ATOMS: atom_id res chain seq x y z
N MET A 1 -10.57 10.19 4.81
CA MET A 1 -9.81 11.45 4.64
C MET A 1 -8.44 11.24 3.97
N PHE A 2 -8.33 10.35 2.97
CA PHE A 2 -7.09 10.08 2.20
C PHE A 2 -7.38 9.90 0.69
N LEU A 3 -8.33 10.69 0.16
CA LEU A 3 -8.68 10.73 -1.26
C LEU A 3 -8.30 12.07 -1.94
N ALA A 4 -7.64 12.98 -1.21
CA ALA A 4 -7.32 14.32 -1.70
C ALA A 4 -5.81 14.50 -1.92
N ALA A 5 -5.26 13.90 -2.98
CA ALA A 5 -3.97 14.31 -3.56
C ALA A 5 -3.74 13.66 -4.94
N ALA A 6 -4.60 13.97 -5.91
CA ALA A 6 -4.31 13.78 -7.33
C ALA A 6 -5.20 14.72 -8.15
N GLY A 7 -4.99 16.03 -7.98
CA GLY A 7 -5.72 17.07 -8.68
C GLY A 7 -4.76 18.10 -9.25
N ALA A 8 -4.18 17.81 -10.42
CA ALA A 8 -3.60 18.85 -11.28
C ALA A 8 -3.54 18.34 -12.73
N GLY A 9 -4.41 18.92 -13.58
CA GLY A 9 -4.20 18.97 -15.02
C GLY A 9 -5.03 18.01 -15.89
N LEU A 10 -6.35 18.17 -15.92
CA LEU A 10 -7.18 17.72 -17.05
C LEU A 10 -8.21 18.81 -17.39
N SER A 11 -7.78 19.87 -18.06
CA SER A 11 -8.68 20.80 -18.74
C SER A 11 -8.90 20.30 -20.17
N GLY A 12 -9.80 19.34 -20.32
CA GLY A 12 -10.39 18.95 -21.59
C GLY A 12 -11.89 18.79 -21.37
N GLN A 13 -12.68 19.72 -21.89
CA GLN A 13 -14.14 19.53 -21.97
C GLN A 13 -14.39 18.32 -22.88
N SER A 14 -14.69 17.17 -22.27
CA SER A 14 -15.19 15.99 -22.97
C SER A 14 -16.69 16.18 -23.17
N THR A 15 -17.11 16.33 -24.42
CA THR A 15 -18.52 16.36 -24.85
C THR A 15 -19.05 14.94 -25.06
N ASP A 16 -18.81 14.05 -24.09
CA ASP A 16 -19.30 12.68 -24.14
C ASP A 16 -20.62 12.57 -23.36
N ASP A 17 -21.73 12.83 -24.06
CA ASP A 17 -23.12 12.52 -23.65
C ASP A 17 -23.33 10.99 -23.59
N GLY A 18 -22.54 10.31 -22.74
CA GLY A 18 -22.75 8.90 -22.41
C GLY A 18 -24.16 8.69 -21.83
N PRO A 19 -24.66 7.44 -21.82
CA PRO A 19 -26.05 7.19 -21.50
C PRO A 19 -26.40 7.68 -20.09
N ARG A 20 -27.39 8.57 -20.02
CA ARG A 20 -27.98 9.08 -18.78
C ARG A 20 -28.89 8.06 -18.08
N ASP A 21 -29.04 6.88 -18.67
CA ASP A 21 -29.87 5.78 -18.18
C ASP A 21 -29.02 4.76 -17.40
N LEU A 22 -29.35 4.63 -16.11
CA LEU A 22 -28.76 3.69 -15.15
C LEU A 22 -28.81 2.23 -15.63
N ALA A 23 -29.79 1.85 -16.45
CA ALA A 23 -29.95 0.49 -16.96
C ALA A 23 -28.80 0.03 -17.87
N SER A 24 -28.13 0.97 -18.53
CA SER A 24 -27.00 0.70 -19.44
C SER A 24 -25.63 1.00 -18.83
N MET A 25 -25.61 1.56 -17.63
CA MET A 25 -24.40 2.01 -16.93
C MET A 25 -23.78 0.88 -16.11
N GLY A 26 -22.51 0.59 -16.37
CA GLY A 26 -21.71 -0.30 -15.55
C GLY A 26 -20.99 0.43 -14.41
N PRO A 27 -20.23 -0.33 -13.61
CA PRO A 27 -19.57 0.19 -12.42
C PRO A 27 -18.53 1.28 -12.68
N LEU A 28 -17.76 1.19 -13.76
CA LEU A 28 -16.71 2.16 -14.04
C LEU A 28 -17.31 3.51 -14.41
N ARG A 29 -18.30 3.53 -15.30
CA ARG A 29 -18.97 4.78 -15.69
C ARG A 29 -19.66 5.42 -14.50
N PHE A 30 -20.35 4.63 -13.68
CA PHE A 30 -21.00 5.13 -12.47
C PHE A 30 -20.00 5.79 -11.52
N ALA A 31 -18.90 5.10 -11.21
CA ALA A 31 -17.86 5.63 -10.33
C ALA A 31 -17.16 6.86 -10.93
N ALA A 32 -16.89 6.86 -12.24
CA ALA A 32 -16.25 7.98 -12.93
C ALA A 32 -17.12 9.24 -12.86
N LEU A 33 -18.42 9.11 -13.11
CA LEU A 33 -19.38 10.22 -12.98
C LEU A 33 -19.47 10.74 -11.54
N MET A 34 -19.50 9.85 -10.55
CA MET A 34 -19.50 10.25 -9.14
C MET A 34 -18.20 10.97 -8.75
N GLN A 35 -17.04 10.51 -9.22
CA GLN A 35 -15.76 11.16 -8.93
C GLN A 35 -15.62 12.53 -9.62
N GLN A 36 -16.01 12.62 -10.89
CA GLN A 36 -15.85 13.83 -11.70
C GLN A 36 -16.88 14.92 -11.34
N HIS A 37 -18.10 14.52 -11.01
CA HIS A 37 -19.21 15.45 -10.82
C HIS A 37 -19.86 15.34 -9.45
N GLY A 38 -20.18 14.12 -8.99
CA GLY A 38 -20.91 13.90 -7.75
C GLY A 38 -20.21 14.48 -6.52
N ILE A 39 -18.96 14.06 -6.25
CA ILE A 39 -18.19 14.50 -5.09
C ILE A 39 -17.98 16.03 -5.08
N PRO A 40 -17.52 16.68 -6.18
CA PRO A 40 -17.38 18.13 -6.19
C PRO A 40 -18.69 18.88 -5.94
N LEU A 41 -19.81 18.41 -6.51
CA LEU A 41 -21.11 19.06 -6.30
C LEU A 41 -21.64 18.84 -4.88
N GLN A 42 -21.48 17.65 -4.30
CA GLN A 42 -21.81 17.40 -2.90
C GLN A 42 -21.01 18.28 -1.95
N GLN A 43 -19.72 18.53 -2.23
CA GLN A 43 -18.89 19.47 -1.44
C GLN A 43 -19.40 20.92 -1.54
N LYS A 44 -19.75 21.38 -2.74
CA LYS A 44 -20.35 22.71 -2.93
C LYS A 44 -21.70 22.82 -2.20
N LEU A 45 -22.51 21.77 -2.24
CA LEU A 45 -23.80 21.72 -1.58
C LEU A 45 -23.67 21.79 -0.05
N ALA A 46 -22.75 21.03 0.52
CA ALA A 46 -22.44 21.09 1.96
C ALA A 46 -22.02 22.50 2.38
N ALA A 47 -21.14 23.16 1.62
CA ALA A 47 -20.72 24.53 1.89
C ALA A 47 -21.89 25.54 1.81
N ALA A 48 -22.83 25.34 0.88
CA ALA A 48 -24.02 26.19 0.77
C ALA A 48 -24.96 26.02 1.99
N PHE A 49 -25.18 24.79 2.44
CA PHE A 49 -25.97 24.52 3.65
C PHE A 49 -25.31 25.06 4.92
N GLU A 50 -23.98 24.93 5.06
CA GLU A 50 -23.21 25.50 6.16
C GLU A 50 -23.31 27.04 6.20
N ALA A 51 -23.40 27.67 5.03
CA ALA A 51 -23.57 29.13 4.90
C ALA A 51 -25.03 29.60 5.05
N ASP A 52 -26.00 28.69 5.24
CA ASP A 52 -27.44 28.99 5.21
C ASP A 52 -27.91 29.67 3.90
N ASP A 53 -27.17 29.43 2.79
CA ASP A 53 -27.48 29.99 1.48
C ASP A 53 -28.37 29.01 0.70
N LEU A 54 -29.68 29.14 0.89
CA LEU A 54 -30.67 28.27 0.26
C LEU A 54 -30.75 28.45 -1.26
N ASP A 55 -30.44 29.64 -1.79
CA ASP A 55 -30.44 29.88 -3.24
C ASP A 55 -29.26 29.17 -3.91
N ALA A 56 -28.08 29.25 -3.30
CA ALA A 56 -26.91 28.49 -3.74
C ALA A 56 -27.15 26.99 -3.61
N ALA A 57 -27.74 26.53 -2.49
CA ALA A 57 -28.05 25.12 -2.29
C ALA A 57 -29.04 24.59 -3.36
N GLN A 58 -30.09 25.34 -3.68
CA GLN A 58 -31.02 25.00 -4.76
C GLN A 58 -30.29 24.88 -6.11
N ALA A 59 -29.47 25.88 -6.47
CA ALA A 59 -28.75 25.86 -7.74
C ALA A 59 -27.83 24.64 -7.87
N VAL A 60 -27.14 24.26 -6.80
CA VAL A 60 -26.29 23.06 -6.79
C VAL A 60 -27.13 21.77 -6.86
N CYS A 61 -28.30 21.71 -6.22
CA CYS A 61 -29.20 20.57 -6.33
C CYS A 61 -29.74 20.41 -7.76
N GLU A 62 -30.11 21.50 -8.43
CA GLU A 62 -30.53 21.51 -9.83
C GLU A 62 -29.39 21.08 -10.77
N GLU A 63 -28.16 21.51 -10.50
CA GLU A 63 -26.95 21.06 -11.21
C GLU A 63 -26.69 19.56 -10.99
N LEU A 64 -26.86 19.06 -9.76
CA LEU A 64 -26.79 17.62 -9.44
C LEU A 64 -27.82 16.82 -10.21
N ILE A 65 -29.08 17.26 -10.24
CA ILE A 65 -30.15 16.58 -10.99
C ILE A 65 -29.87 16.63 -12.49
N GLY A 66 -29.38 17.75 -13.01
CA GLY A 66 -29.03 17.88 -14.43
C GLY A 66 -27.85 17.01 -14.86
N THR A 67 -26.86 16.84 -13.98
CA THR A 67 -25.62 16.11 -14.25
C THR A 67 -25.73 14.62 -13.95
N LEU A 68 -26.43 14.27 -12.86
CA LEU A 68 -26.61 12.92 -12.34
C LEU A 68 -28.10 12.64 -12.11
N PRO A 69 -28.95 12.64 -13.17
CA PRO A 69 -30.40 12.50 -13.05
C PRO A 69 -30.85 11.16 -12.45
N PHE A 70 -29.96 10.17 -12.40
CA PHE A 70 -30.24 8.88 -11.78
C PHE A 70 -29.96 8.85 -10.27
N HIS A 71 -29.24 9.84 -9.72
CA HIS A 71 -28.76 9.82 -8.34
C HIS A 71 -29.74 10.55 -7.40
N PRO A 72 -30.13 9.95 -6.26
CA PRO A 72 -31.20 10.49 -5.42
C PRO A 72 -30.83 11.79 -4.67
N ASP A 73 -29.54 12.01 -4.38
CA ASP A 73 -29.11 13.11 -3.50
C ASP A 73 -29.54 14.50 -3.97
N GLY A 74 -29.52 14.78 -5.28
CA GLY A 74 -29.95 16.07 -5.81
C GLY A 74 -31.42 16.34 -5.50
N TYR A 75 -32.28 15.32 -5.66
CA TYR A 75 -33.71 15.39 -5.35
C TYR A 75 -33.96 15.49 -3.84
N TYR A 76 -33.26 14.70 -3.03
CA TYR A 76 -33.41 14.70 -1.57
C TYR A 76 -33.05 16.06 -0.97
N ASN A 77 -31.90 16.61 -1.35
CA ASN A 77 -31.46 17.90 -0.82
C ASN A 77 -32.29 19.06 -1.36
N LEU A 78 -32.79 18.98 -2.60
CA LEU A 78 -33.75 19.97 -3.11
C LEU A 78 -35.07 19.94 -2.32
N ALA A 79 -35.52 18.76 -1.88
CA ALA A 79 -36.66 18.64 -0.98
C ALA A 79 -36.40 19.33 0.37
N CYS A 80 -35.19 19.20 0.92
CA CYS A 80 -34.77 19.89 2.15
C CYS A 80 -34.82 21.41 1.98
N VAL A 81 -34.32 21.94 0.85
CA VAL A 81 -34.38 23.38 0.54
C VAL A 81 -35.83 23.88 0.49
N HIS A 82 -36.72 23.19 -0.23
CA HIS A 82 -38.14 23.53 -0.30
C HIS A 82 -38.83 23.45 1.07
N ALA A 83 -38.51 22.43 1.87
CA ALA A 83 -39.08 22.27 3.21
C ALA A 83 -38.68 23.43 4.14
N ARG A 84 -37.42 23.86 4.12
CA ARG A 84 -36.94 25.03 4.88
C ARG A 84 -37.60 26.35 4.45
N ARG A 85 -38.03 26.46 3.19
CA ARG A 85 -38.76 27.61 2.65
C ARG A 85 -40.27 27.57 2.94
N GLY A 86 -40.78 26.48 3.52
CA GLY A 86 -42.22 26.27 3.72
C GLY A 86 -42.98 25.89 2.44
N GLU A 87 -42.27 25.47 1.39
CA GLU A 87 -42.82 25.07 0.10
C GLU A 87 -43.22 23.58 0.13
N THR A 88 -44.14 23.22 1.03
CA THR A 88 -44.48 21.82 1.40
C THR A 88 -44.74 20.92 0.20
N ASP A 89 -45.55 21.34 -0.78
CA ASP A 89 -45.89 20.49 -1.93
C ASP A 89 -44.69 20.27 -2.87
N GLN A 90 -43.81 21.25 -3.03
CA GLN A 90 -42.59 21.12 -3.82
C GLN A 90 -41.60 20.19 -3.11
N ALA A 91 -41.48 20.31 -1.79
CA ALA A 91 -40.66 19.42 -0.97
C ALA A 91 -41.11 17.97 -1.13
N TYR A 92 -42.42 17.69 -1.06
CA TYR A 92 -42.96 16.35 -1.28
C TYR A 92 -42.71 15.81 -2.68
N SER A 93 -42.86 16.64 -3.72
CA SER A 93 -42.57 16.23 -5.09
C SER A 93 -41.13 15.75 -5.22
N ARG A 94 -40.17 16.54 -4.74
CA ARG A 94 -38.74 16.21 -4.82
C ARG A 94 -38.35 15.03 -3.93
N LEU A 95 -38.94 14.92 -2.74
CA LEU A 95 -38.67 13.79 -1.85
C LEU A 95 -39.24 12.48 -2.43
N THR A 96 -40.35 12.54 -3.15
CA THR A 96 -40.91 11.40 -3.90
C THR A 96 -39.97 10.98 -5.02
N GLU A 97 -39.50 11.93 -5.85
CA GLU A 97 -38.49 11.64 -6.88
C GLU A 97 -37.21 11.03 -6.26
N ALA A 98 -36.75 11.54 -5.11
CA ALA A 98 -35.58 10.96 -4.43
C ALA A 98 -35.79 9.47 -4.09
N VAL A 99 -36.98 9.11 -3.57
CA VAL A 99 -37.33 7.72 -3.26
C VAL A 99 -37.48 6.88 -4.54
N GLU A 100 -38.07 7.41 -5.60
CA GLU A 100 -38.15 6.76 -6.92
C GLU A 100 -36.75 6.50 -7.50
N HIS A 101 -35.80 7.40 -7.24
CA HIS A 101 -34.37 7.27 -7.51
C HIS A 101 -33.61 6.53 -6.39
N GLY A 102 -34.28 5.71 -5.58
CA GLY A 102 -33.63 4.76 -4.67
C GLY A 102 -33.11 5.32 -3.36
N PHE A 103 -33.50 6.53 -2.95
CA PHE A 103 -33.22 7.04 -1.61
C PHE A 103 -33.97 6.20 -0.56
N ARG A 104 -33.23 5.61 0.39
CA ARG A 104 -33.77 4.59 1.32
C ARG A 104 -33.40 4.76 2.79
N ASN A 105 -32.67 5.82 3.14
CA ASN A 105 -32.21 6.01 4.51
C ASN A 105 -33.33 6.62 5.39
N VAL A 106 -34.29 5.77 5.77
CA VAL A 106 -35.47 6.17 6.57
C VAL A 106 -35.08 6.82 7.90
N GLU A 107 -34.01 6.36 8.54
CA GLU A 107 -33.55 6.94 9.80
C GLU A 107 -33.04 8.36 9.59
N HIS A 108 -32.24 8.58 8.54
CA HIS A 108 -31.81 9.93 8.18
C HIS A 108 -33.01 10.84 7.93
N MET A 109 -33.97 10.42 7.10
CA MET A 109 -35.20 11.19 6.82
C MET A 109 -35.90 11.64 8.12
N ARG A 110 -36.10 10.71 9.06
CA ARG A 110 -36.78 10.98 10.34
C ARG A 110 -36.03 11.96 11.23
N SER A 111 -34.70 11.89 11.23
CA SER A 111 -33.84 12.72 12.07
C SER A 111 -33.52 14.08 11.47
N ASP A 112 -33.60 14.21 10.14
CA ASP A 112 -33.25 15.40 9.38
C ASP A 112 -34.14 16.58 9.78
N SER A 113 -33.51 17.63 10.34
CA SER A 113 -34.19 18.83 10.81
C SER A 113 -34.82 19.63 9.68
N ASP A 114 -34.27 19.56 8.48
CA ASP A 114 -34.76 20.33 7.33
C ASP A 114 -36.14 19.81 6.89
N LEU A 115 -36.42 18.53 7.12
CA LEU A 115 -37.70 17.89 6.83
C LEU A 115 -38.71 17.96 7.99
N ALA A 116 -38.38 18.60 9.12
CA ALA A 116 -39.28 18.71 10.26
C ALA A 116 -40.68 19.27 9.92
N PRO A 117 -40.82 20.28 9.04
CA PRO A 117 -42.15 20.80 8.63
C PRO A 117 -43.05 19.78 7.92
N LEU A 118 -42.52 18.67 7.43
CA LEU A 118 -43.28 17.66 6.68
C LEU A 118 -43.85 16.55 7.57
N ARG A 119 -43.34 16.36 8.79
CA ARG A 119 -43.55 15.13 9.59
C ARG A 119 -44.99 14.88 10.03
N ASP A 120 -45.80 15.93 10.17
CA ASP A 120 -47.19 15.85 10.63
C ASP A 120 -48.17 15.55 9.48
N ASP A 121 -47.71 15.52 8.23
CA ASP A 121 -48.54 15.23 7.05
C ASP A 121 -48.51 13.73 6.72
N GLU A 122 -49.69 13.16 6.45
CA GLU A 122 -49.87 11.72 6.21
C GLU A 122 -49.04 11.19 5.04
N ARG A 123 -48.73 12.05 4.05
CA ARG A 123 -47.86 11.72 2.91
C ARG A 123 -46.47 11.31 3.36
N TYR A 124 -45.95 11.92 4.43
CA TYR A 124 -44.62 11.61 4.96
C TYR A 124 -44.53 10.17 5.44
N ALA A 125 -45.51 9.73 6.22
CA ALA A 125 -45.53 8.38 6.78
C ALA A 125 -45.60 7.32 5.68
N GLU A 126 -46.31 7.58 4.58
CA GLU A 126 -46.36 6.68 3.43
C GLU A 126 -45.04 6.67 2.65
N LEU A 127 -44.44 7.84 2.44
CA LEU A 127 -43.16 7.96 1.74
C LEU A 127 -42.02 7.24 2.48
N LEU A 128 -42.00 7.29 3.82
CA LEU A 128 -41.05 6.51 4.62
C LEU A 128 -41.21 4.99 4.42
N LYS A 129 -42.45 4.50 4.25
CA LYS A 129 -42.67 3.07 3.94
C LYS A 129 -42.16 2.72 2.55
N GLN A 130 -42.37 3.61 1.57
CA GLN A 130 -41.85 3.42 0.22
C GLN A 130 -40.31 3.41 0.22
N ALA A 131 -39.69 4.39 0.89
CA ALA A 131 -38.24 4.46 1.05
C ALA A 131 -37.64 3.20 1.71
N ALA A 132 -38.34 2.58 2.67
CA ALA A 132 -37.90 1.32 3.27
C ALA A 132 -37.88 0.12 2.29
N GLN A 133 -38.62 0.20 1.18
CA GLN A 133 -38.81 -0.88 0.23
C GLN A 133 -38.02 -0.70 -1.07
N VAL A 134 -37.57 0.52 -1.39
CA VAL A 134 -36.79 0.76 -2.61
C VAL A 134 -35.38 0.18 -2.51
N LYS A 135 -34.88 -0.28 -3.66
CA LYS A 135 -33.50 -0.75 -3.79
C LYS A 135 -32.56 0.45 -3.94
N PRO A 136 -31.34 0.39 -3.40
CA PRO A 136 -30.36 1.44 -3.64
C PRO A 136 -30.05 1.57 -5.13
N VAL A 137 -29.82 2.80 -5.58
CA VAL A 137 -29.30 3.06 -6.93
C VAL A 137 -27.89 2.51 -7.06
N GLY A 138 -27.63 1.86 -8.19
CA GLY A 138 -26.33 1.34 -8.55
C GLY A 138 -26.31 0.91 -10.02
N PRO A 139 -25.12 0.64 -10.57
CA PRO A 139 -24.98 0.19 -11.95
C PRO A 139 -25.80 -1.09 -12.17
N ALA A 140 -26.64 -1.09 -13.20
CA ALA A 140 -27.53 -2.21 -13.53
C ALA A 140 -27.07 -2.99 -14.77
N ARG A 141 -26.01 -2.52 -15.45
CA ARG A 141 -25.44 -3.22 -16.62
C ARG A 141 -24.96 -4.61 -16.21
N LYS A 142 -25.41 -5.62 -16.97
CA LYS A 142 -24.87 -6.97 -16.84
C LYS A 142 -23.43 -7.01 -17.37
N ILE A 143 -22.49 -7.31 -16.48
CA ILE A 143 -21.08 -7.46 -16.81
C ILE A 143 -20.83 -8.78 -17.52
N GLN A 144 -20.04 -8.73 -18.59
CA GLN A 144 -19.62 -9.91 -19.34
C GLN A 144 -18.12 -9.85 -19.62
N PRO A 145 -17.40 -10.98 -19.60
CA PRO A 145 -16.01 -10.99 -20.03
C PRO A 145 -15.86 -10.46 -21.46
N ALA A 146 -14.85 -9.61 -21.69
CA ALA A 146 -14.54 -9.10 -23.02
C ALA A 146 -13.56 -10.01 -23.76
N ASP A 147 -13.70 -10.11 -25.08
CA ASP A 147 -12.75 -10.83 -25.92
C ASP A 147 -11.43 -10.06 -26.07
N VAL A 148 -10.34 -10.80 -26.15
CA VAL A 148 -9.03 -10.24 -26.51
C VAL A 148 -9.00 -9.97 -28.02
N VAL A 149 -8.90 -8.69 -28.40
CA VAL A 149 -8.89 -8.29 -29.81
C VAL A 149 -7.46 -7.96 -30.23
N LYS A 150 -6.92 -8.73 -31.18
CA LYS A 150 -5.53 -8.56 -31.66
C LYS A 150 -4.57 -8.46 -30.47
N GLY A 151 -4.60 -9.40 -29.52
CA GLY A 151 -3.67 -9.42 -28.37
C GLY A 151 -3.83 -8.28 -27.37
N VAL A 152 -4.97 -7.57 -27.38
CA VAL A 152 -5.28 -6.49 -26.44
C VAL A 152 -6.53 -6.82 -25.65
N ALA A 153 -6.44 -6.73 -24.32
CA ALA A 153 -7.51 -6.88 -23.35
C ALA A 153 -7.88 -5.50 -22.78
N THR A 154 -8.96 -4.90 -23.29
CA THR A 154 -9.37 -3.55 -22.87
C THR A 154 -10.26 -3.59 -21.62
N VAL A 155 -9.83 -2.91 -20.55
CA VAL A 155 -10.63 -2.64 -19.35
C VAL A 155 -11.66 -1.57 -19.68
N ASP A 156 -12.93 -1.96 -19.69
CA ASP A 156 -14.06 -1.11 -20.04
C ASP A 156 -15.23 -1.30 -19.08
N ASP A 157 -16.21 -0.40 -19.17
CA ASP A 157 -17.38 -0.41 -18.31
C ASP A 157 -18.23 -1.70 -18.43
N GLY A 158 -18.21 -2.33 -19.61
CA GLY A 158 -19.01 -3.53 -19.89
C GLY A 158 -18.44 -4.85 -19.35
N ASN A 159 -17.14 -4.88 -19.04
CA ASN A 159 -16.44 -6.08 -18.60
C ASN A 159 -15.82 -5.96 -17.22
N THR A 160 -16.05 -4.86 -16.51
CA THR A 160 -15.45 -4.63 -15.20
C THR A 160 -16.51 -4.74 -14.09
N ALA A 161 -16.35 -5.75 -13.24
CA ALA A 161 -17.19 -5.94 -12.06
C ALA A 161 -16.60 -5.21 -10.84
N ILE A 162 -17.35 -5.15 -9.73
CA ILE A 162 -16.84 -4.78 -8.41
C ILE A 162 -16.80 -6.03 -7.55
N ASP A 163 -15.67 -6.31 -6.90
CA ASP A 163 -15.59 -7.29 -5.82
C ASP A 163 -16.31 -6.70 -4.58
N PRO A 164 -17.45 -7.28 -4.15
CA PRO A 164 -18.23 -6.73 -3.05
C PRO A 164 -17.52 -6.81 -1.70
N ARG A 165 -16.47 -7.63 -1.56
CA ARG A 165 -15.72 -7.76 -0.30
C ARG A 165 -14.72 -6.62 -0.10
N ASN A 166 -14.05 -6.24 -1.18
CA ASN A 166 -12.91 -5.32 -1.13
C ASN A 166 -13.19 -3.98 -1.84
N GLY A 167 -14.31 -3.87 -2.57
CA GLY A 167 -14.64 -2.69 -3.37
C GLY A 167 -13.72 -2.47 -4.58
N LEU A 168 -12.99 -3.52 -5.01
CA LEU A 168 -12.03 -3.44 -6.11
C LEU A 168 -12.71 -3.66 -7.45
N PHE A 169 -12.24 -2.96 -8.48
CA PHE A 169 -12.61 -3.25 -9.86
C PHE A 169 -11.94 -4.53 -10.34
N VAL A 170 -12.73 -5.41 -10.96
CA VAL A 170 -12.28 -6.72 -11.46
C VAL A 170 -12.61 -6.83 -12.94
N PRO A 171 -11.66 -6.52 -13.84
CA PRO A 171 -11.83 -6.73 -15.28
C PRO A 171 -11.97 -8.22 -15.58
N LEU A 172 -12.88 -8.55 -16.49
CA LEU A 172 -13.14 -9.90 -16.94
C LEU A 172 -12.81 -10.01 -18.42
N PHE A 173 -12.02 -11.03 -18.78
CA PHE A 173 -11.58 -11.28 -20.14
C PHE A 173 -11.79 -12.74 -20.52
N ASN A 174 -12.16 -13.00 -21.78
CA ASN A 174 -12.05 -14.30 -22.41
C ASN A 174 -10.62 -14.46 -22.93
N LEU A 175 -9.72 -14.87 -22.03
CA LEU A 175 -8.31 -15.06 -22.38
C LEU A 175 -8.12 -16.34 -23.22
N PRO A 176 -7.18 -16.33 -24.17
CA PRO A 176 -6.91 -17.51 -25.00
C PRO A 176 -6.37 -18.65 -24.13
N ALA A 177 -7.04 -19.80 -24.17
CA ALA A 177 -6.61 -21.02 -23.48
C ALA A 177 -5.43 -21.72 -24.17
N GLU A 178 -5.29 -21.49 -25.48
CA GLU A 178 -4.22 -22.02 -26.32
C GLU A 178 -3.71 -20.91 -27.24
N GLN A 179 -2.48 -21.07 -27.74
CA GLN A 179 -1.84 -20.13 -28.66
C GLN A 179 -1.35 -20.87 -29.90
N ASP A 180 -1.28 -20.14 -31.02
CA ASP A 180 -0.75 -20.68 -32.28
C ASP A 180 0.72 -21.07 -32.09
N ARG A 181 1.02 -22.37 -32.16
CA ARG A 181 2.37 -22.91 -31.99
C ARG A 181 3.31 -22.55 -33.14
N ASP A 182 2.77 -22.22 -34.30
CA ASP A 182 3.57 -21.76 -35.44
C ASP A 182 3.91 -20.25 -35.34
N ALA A 183 3.22 -19.52 -34.45
CA ALA A 183 3.52 -18.12 -34.19
C ALA A 183 4.81 -17.96 -33.36
N GLU A 184 5.51 -16.87 -33.64
CA GLU A 184 6.77 -16.55 -32.95
C GLU A 184 6.51 -16.14 -31.50
N ILE A 185 7.07 -16.89 -30.54
CA ILE A 185 6.87 -16.62 -29.11
C ILE A 185 7.55 -15.33 -28.64
N THR A 186 8.72 -15.00 -29.22
CA THR A 186 9.47 -13.77 -28.94
C THR A 186 10.45 -13.44 -30.06
N THR A 187 10.54 -12.15 -30.41
CA THR A 187 11.57 -11.61 -31.32
C THR A 187 12.78 -11.07 -30.57
N PHE A 188 12.81 -11.19 -29.24
CA PHE A 188 13.90 -10.62 -28.44
C PHE A 188 15.20 -11.42 -28.67
N GLU A 189 16.21 -10.74 -29.20
CA GLU A 189 17.49 -11.34 -29.59
C GLU A 189 18.45 -11.39 -28.38
N CYS A 190 18.38 -12.48 -27.63
CA CYS A 190 19.30 -12.79 -26.54
C CYS A 190 19.37 -14.31 -26.32
N PRO A 191 20.38 -14.84 -25.58
CA PRO A 191 20.51 -16.26 -25.32
C PRO A 191 19.26 -16.90 -24.67
N ALA A 192 18.62 -16.18 -23.75
CA ALA A 192 17.38 -16.63 -23.14
C ALA A 192 16.21 -16.70 -24.15
N GLY A 193 16.13 -15.73 -25.05
CA GLY A 193 15.14 -15.71 -26.14
C GLY A 193 15.36 -16.85 -27.14
N ASP A 194 16.62 -17.19 -27.45
CA ASP A 194 16.96 -18.33 -28.30
C ASP A 194 16.45 -19.66 -27.71
N LEU A 195 16.69 -19.88 -26.41
CA LEU A 195 16.21 -21.07 -25.70
C LEU A 195 14.69 -21.15 -25.68
N VAL A 196 14.00 -20.04 -25.38
CA VAL A 196 12.53 -20.02 -25.34
C VAL A 196 11.94 -20.28 -26.72
N ARG A 197 12.54 -19.77 -27.80
CA ARG A 197 12.12 -20.08 -29.18
C ARG A 197 12.30 -21.56 -29.50
N GLU A 198 13.42 -22.16 -29.11
CA GLU A 198 13.70 -23.59 -29.28
C GLU A 198 12.65 -24.44 -28.54
N TRP A 199 12.46 -24.22 -27.24
CA TRP A 199 11.51 -24.96 -26.42
C TRP A 199 10.04 -24.73 -26.83
N TRP A 200 9.73 -23.55 -27.36
CA TRP A 200 8.40 -23.28 -27.93
C TRP A 200 8.13 -24.16 -29.15
N LYS A 201 9.10 -24.24 -30.06
CA LYS A 201 9.02 -25.09 -31.26
C LYS A 201 8.96 -26.58 -30.91
N ASP A 202 9.69 -27.01 -29.89
CA ASP A 202 9.67 -28.38 -29.39
C ASP A 202 8.41 -28.71 -28.57
N GLY A 203 7.59 -27.70 -28.26
CA GLY A 203 6.35 -27.84 -27.51
C GLY A 203 6.54 -27.99 -26.00
N THR A 204 7.76 -27.80 -25.48
CA THR A 204 8.10 -27.95 -24.07
C THR A 204 7.99 -26.66 -23.27
N ALA A 205 7.90 -25.49 -23.91
CA ALA A 205 7.60 -24.21 -23.26
C ALA A 205 6.09 -23.93 -23.21
N ALA A 206 5.62 -23.35 -22.10
CA ALA A 206 4.21 -23.03 -21.84
C ALA A 206 3.69 -21.83 -22.65
N GLY A 207 4.57 -20.87 -22.97
CA GLY A 207 4.17 -19.62 -23.62
C GLY A 207 3.33 -18.72 -22.73
N PHE A 208 2.41 -17.94 -23.32
CA PHE A 208 1.67 -16.85 -22.65
C PHE A 208 0.15 -17.06 -22.62
N ALA A 209 -0.33 -18.28 -22.83
CA ALA A 209 -1.77 -18.57 -22.78
C ALA A 209 -2.33 -18.17 -21.39
N GLY A 210 -3.33 -17.28 -21.38
CA GLY A 210 -3.91 -16.75 -20.14
C GLY A 210 -3.09 -15.67 -19.41
N ASP A 211 -1.94 -15.25 -19.93
CA ASP A 211 -1.10 -14.23 -19.29
C ASP A 211 -1.43 -12.82 -19.77
N LEU A 212 -1.35 -11.86 -18.85
CA LEU A 212 -1.55 -10.44 -19.10
C LEU A 212 -0.27 -9.65 -18.83
N TYR A 213 -0.04 -8.64 -19.65
CA TYR A 213 0.89 -7.54 -19.38
C TYR A 213 0.14 -6.26 -19.04
N ASP A 214 0.32 -5.73 -17.83
CA ASP A 214 -0.34 -4.53 -17.32
C ASP A 214 0.63 -3.36 -17.18
N ASN A 215 0.66 -2.46 -18.18
CA ASN A 215 1.37 -1.20 -18.07
C ASN A 215 0.50 -0.16 -17.35
N ARG A 216 1.03 0.40 -16.25
CA ARG A 216 0.40 1.42 -15.44
C ARG A 216 1.20 2.71 -15.38
N ASP A 217 1.83 3.12 -16.49
CA ASP A 217 2.54 4.39 -16.60
C ASP A 217 2.22 5.21 -17.86
N GLN A 218 1.06 4.97 -18.47
CA GLN A 218 0.61 5.66 -19.70
C GLN A 218 1.57 5.42 -20.88
N ASP A 219 1.99 4.17 -21.04
CA ASP A 219 2.93 3.74 -22.08
C ASP A 219 4.31 4.42 -22.02
N HIS A 220 4.70 4.89 -20.84
CA HIS A 220 5.98 5.55 -20.63
C HIS A 220 7.13 4.53 -20.66
N SER A 221 7.02 3.37 -20.00
CA SER A 221 7.99 2.27 -20.01
C SER A 221 7.34 0.94 -20.44
N THR A 222 6.81 0.88 -21.67
CA THR A 222 6.07 -0.29 -22.16
C THR A 222 6.98 -1.46 -22.57
N LEU A 223 6.69 -2.66 -22.05
CA LEU A 223 7.21 -3.91 -22.60
C LEU A 223 6.68 -4.10 -24.03
N GLN A 224 7.58 -3.98 -25.00
CA GLN A 224 7.17 -3.79 -26.38
C GLN A 224 6.52 -5.04 -26.95
N ARG A 225 5.28 -4.90 -27.45
CA ARG A 225 4.52 -5.98 -28.07
C ARG A 225 5.27 -6.73 -29.16
N LYS A 226 6.05 -6.03 -29.98
CA LYS A 226 6.83 -6.69 -31.05
C LYS A 226 7.83 -7.72 -30.50
N LEU A 227 8.35 -7.51 -29.28
CA LEU A 227 9.28 -8.42 -28.62
C LEU A 227 8.55 -9.65 -28.06
N PHE A 228 7.29 -9.49 -27.65
CA PHE A 228 6.46 -10.55 -27.05
C PHE A 228 5.07 -10.57 -27.70
N PRO A 229 4.95 -10.95 -28.98
CA PRO A 229 3.72 -10.75 -29.76
C PRO A 229 2.53 -11.59 -29.30
N LEU A 230 2.80 -12.67 -28.55
CA LEU A 230 1.80 -13.57 -27.97
C LEU A 230 1.38 -13.18 -26.54
N LEU A 231 2.05 -12.24 -25.88
CA LEU A 231 1.66 -11.74 -24.57
C LEU A 231 0.52 -10.73 -24.69
N THR A 232 -0.60 -10.98 -24.00
CA THR A 232 -1.78 -10.12 -24.09
C THR A 232 -1.57 -8.82 -23.33
N GLN A 233 -1.69 -7.68 -23.99
CA GLN A 233 -1.53 -6.37 -23.36
C GLN A 233 -2.85 -5.88 -22.78
N VAL A 234 -2.82 -5.35 -21.57
CA VAL A 234 -3.96 -4.67 -20.95
C VAL A 234 -3.98 -3.22 -21.41
N GLU A 235 -5.14 -2.78 -21.88
CA GLU A 235 -5.41 -1.39 -22.22
C GLU A 235 -6.57 -0.86 -21.38
N TYR A 236 -6.65 0.46 -21.22
CA TYR A 236 -7.66 1.09 -20.37
C TYR A 236 -8.58 2.02 -21.17
N GLY A 237 -9.87 1.75 -21.08
CA GLY A 237 -10.92 2.59 -21.65
C GLY A 237 -11.10 3.93 -20.93
N PRO A 238 -11.94 4.84 -21.46
CA PRO A 238 -12.10 6.19 -20.95
C PRO A 238 -12.53 6.27 -19.48
N ASP A 239 -13.49 5.47 -19.05
CA ASP A 239 -13.99 5.50 -17.67
C ASP A 239 -12.95 4.95 -16.69
N ALA A 240 -12.21 3.89 -17.09
CA ALA A 240 -11.09 3.37 -16.29
C ALA A 240 -9.96 4.42 -16.18
N LYS A 241 -9.70 5.17 -17.26
CA LYS A 241 -8.73 6.26 -17.28
C LYS A 241 -9.15 7.43 -16.39
N ALA A 242 -10.43 7.82 -16.43
CA ALA A 242 -11.02 8.85 -15.57
C ALA A 242 -10.87 8.54 -14.07
N LEU A 243 -10.96 7.25 -13.72
CA LEU A 243 -10.75 6.75 -12.35
C LEU A 243 -9.27 6.57 -11.98
N GLY A 244 -8.34 6.83 -12.91
CA GLY A 244 -6.91 6.64 -12.70
C GLY A 244 -6.48 5.17 -12.59
N LEU A 245 -7.29 4.23 -13.09
CA LEU A 245 -6.99 2.79 -12.98
C LEU A 245 -5.79 2.35 -13.81
N HIS A 246 -5.26 3.20 -14.68
CA HIS A 246 -4.17 2.93 -15.62
C HIS A 246 -2.81 3.50 -15.16
N GLN A 247 -2.70 3.97 -13.91
CA GLN A 247 -1.48 4.61 -13.43
C GLN A 247 -1.07 4.17 -12.01
N GLY A 248 0.24 4.09 -11.80
CA GLY A 248 0.89 3.86 -10.50
C GLY A 248 0.60 2.49 -9.89
N VAL A 249 0.69 2.38 -8.56
CA VAL A 249 0.38 1.15 -7.82
C VAL A 249 -1.10 0.76 -8.03
N PRO A 250 -1.43 -0.50 -8.38
CA PRO A 250 -2.80 -0.98 -8.63
C PRO A 250 -3.63 -1.06 -7.33
N ARG A 251 -4.08 0.09 -6.82
CA ARG A 251 -4.79 0.23 -5.52
C ARG A 251 -6.30 -0.02 -5.58
N GLN A 252 -6.87 -0.03 -6.78
CA GLN A 252 -8.32 -0.04 -7.00
C GLN A 252 -8.76 -1.14 -7.98
N ILE A 253 -7.80 -1.91 -8.50
CA ILE A 253 -8.05 -2.90 -9.54
C ILE A 253 -7.37 -4.22 -9.16
N LEU A 254 -8.05 -5.33 -9.47
CA LEU A 254 -7.53 -6.67 -9.32
C LEU A 254 -7.87 -7.46 -10.58
N HIS A 255 -6.86 -7.74 -11.39
CA HIS A 255 -7.00 -8.61 -12.55
C HIS A 255 -7.27 -10.06 -12.11
N ARG A 256 -7.76 -10.89 -13.02
CA ARG A 256 -7.86 -12.34 -12.81
C ARG A 256 -6.79 -13.05 -13.62
N GLY A 257 -6.10 -13.99 -12.99
CA GLY A 257 -5.05 -14.78 -13.64
C GLY A 257 -3.66 -14.17 -13.49
N VAL A 258 -2.77 -14.57 -14.39
CA VAL A 258 -1.34 -14.22 -14.34
C VAL A 258 -1.13 -12.81 -14.89
N VAL A 259 -0.44 -11.97 -14.12
CA VAL A 259 -0.10 -10.60 -14.55
C VAL A 259 1.37 -10.32 -14.32
N LEU A 260 2.05 -9.89 -15.37
CA LEU A 260 3.29 -9.13 -15.27
C LEU A 260 2.95 -7.66 -15.48
N GLY A 261 3.39 -6.77 -14.59
CA GLY A 261 3.10 -5.35 -14.78
C GLY A 261 4.21 -4.43 -14.35
N ASN A 262 4.08 -3.16 -14.70
CA ASN A 262 4.99 -2.12 -14.25
C ASN A 262 4.30 -0.76 -14.12
N ALA A 263 4.96 0.14 -13.39
CA ALA A 263 4.66 1.56 -13.43
C ALA A 263 5.95 2.36 -13.21
N SER A 264 6.53 2.89 -14.28
CA SER A 264 7.72 3.73 -14.22
C SER A 264 7.39 5.18 -13.82
N LEU A 265 6.80 5.36 -12.64
CA LEU A 265 6.37 6.64 -12.07
C LEU A 265 6.98 6.88 -10.68
N ALA A 266 6.98 8.14 -10.23
CA ALA A 266 7.36 8.51 -8.86
C ALA A 266 6.66 9.80 -8.43
N MET A 267 6.48 9.98 -7.13
CA MET A 267 6.14 11.28 -6.55
C MET A 267 7.44 12.08 -6.38
N THR A 268 7.67 13.06 -7.24
CA THR A 268 8.98 13.74 -7.38
C THR A 268 9.05 15.11 -6.71
N ALA A 269 8.02 15.52 -5.97
CA ALA A 269 7.94 16.82 -5.33
C ALA A 269 7.22 16.75 -3.97
N GLY A 270 7.42 17.80 -3.17
CA GLY A 270 6.81 17.92 -1.85
C GLY A 270 7.49 17.08 -0.77
N PRO A 271 7.04 17.19 0.48
CA PRO A 271 7.65 16.51 1.61
C PRO A 271 7.42 14.99 1.57
N LEU A 272 6.36 14.53 0.88
CA LEU A 272 5.99 13.12 0.74
C LEU A 272 6.53 12.46 -0.54
N TRP A 273 7.56 13.02 -1.17
CA TRP A 273 8.21 12.41 -2.34
C TRP A 273 8.58 10.94 -2.06
N ARG A 274 8.41 10.07 -3.08
CA ARG A 274 8.67 8.62 -2.99
C ARG A 274 8.51 7.91 -4.33
N SER A 275 9.23 6.80 -4.49
CA SER A 275 8.99 5.82 -5.56
C SER A 275 7.68 5.06 -5.38
N MET A 276 7.23 4.33 -6.42
CA MET A 276 6.07 3.44 -6.31
C MET A 276 6.25 2.33 -5.27
N PRO A 277 7.42 1.65 -5.16
CA PRO A 277 7.65 0.66 -4.10
C PRO A 277 7.48 1.21 -2.70
N ARG A 278 8.07 2.37 -2.42
CA ARG A 278 7.95 2.98 -1.08
C ARG A 278 6.53 3.44 -0.81
N LEU A 279 5.83 4.00 -1.81
CA LEU A 279 4.40 4.29 -1.72
C LEU A 279 3.58 3.03 -1.38
N ALA A 280 3.88 1.90 -2.02
CA ALA A 280 3.14 0.66 -1.81
C ALA A 280 3.28 0.11 -0.38
N MET A 281 4.43 0.34 0.26
CA MET A 281 4.71 -0.08 1.63
C MET A 281 4.27 0.92 2.71
N SER A 282 3.81 2.12 2.33
CA SER A 282 3.55 3.23 3.25
C SER A 282 2.25 3.11 4.05
N ASP A 283 1.37 2.18 3.69
CA ASP A 283 0.06 2.00 4.30
C ASP A 283 -0.34 0.51 4.31
N PRO A 284 -0.88 -0.02 5.43
CA PRO A 284 -1.29 -1.41 5.55
C PRO A 284 -2.27 -1.90 4.48
N ARG A 285 -3.20 -1.05 4.03
CA ARG A 285 -4.22 -1.46 3.04
C ARG A 285 -3.56 -1.70 1.68
N THR A 286 -2.64 -0.83 1.29
CA THR A 286 -1.95 -0.91 0.00
C THR A 286 -1.08 -2.16 -0.07
N ILE A 287 -0.21 -2.38 0.93
CA ILE A 287 0.67 -3.56 0.93
C ILE A 287 -0.12 -4.87 1.11
N GLY A 288 -1.24 -4.84 1.85
CA GLY A 288 -2.16 -5.97 1.96
C GLY A 288 -2.79 -6.33 0.61
N LEU A 289 -3.17 -5.33 -0.20
CA LEU A 289 -3.64 -5.57 -1.57
C LEU A 289 -2.53 -6.15 -2.47
N LEU A 290 -1.29 -5.66 -2.34
CA LEU A 290 -0.15 -6.25 -3.05
C LEU A 290 0.06 -7.71 -2.66
N HIS A 291 -0.12 -8.07 -1.39
CA HIS A 291 -0.09 -9.47 -0.97
C HIS A 291 -1.20 -10.30 -1.63
N VAL A 292 -2.41 -9.75 -1.77
CA VAL A 292 -3.50 -10.40 -2.52
C VAL A 292 -3.10 -10.60 -3.98
N GLN A 293 -2.55 -9.57 -4.64
CA GLN A 293 -2.09 -9.64 -6.03
C GLN A 293 -0.98 -10.69 -6.21
N TYR A 294 0.04 -10.66 -5.37
CA TYR A 294 1.13 -11.62 -5.35
C TYR A 294 0.64 -13.06 -5.16
N SER A 295 -0.31 -13.25 -4.23
CA SER A 295 -0.98 -14.54 -3.98
C SER A 295 -2.11 -14.84 -4.97
N ASN A 296 -2.20 -14.10 -6.08
CA ASN A 296 -3.07 -14.35 -7.22
C ASN A 296 -2.27 -14.33 -8.53
N ASN A 297 -0.97 -14.67 -8.49
CA ASN A 297 -0.06 -14.76 -9.64
C ASN A 297 0.20 -13.42 -10.37
N GLN A 298 0.15 -12.31 -9.66
CA GLN A 298 0.48 -10.98 -10.20
C GLN A 298 1.81 -10.52 -9.63
N LEU A 299 2.70 -9.98 -10.47
CA LEU A 299 3.99 -9.46 -10.04
C LEU A 299 4.28 -8.17 -10.80
N TYR A 300 4.61 -7.12 -10.05
CA TYR A 300 4.89 -5.80 -10.61
C TYR A 300 6.35 -5.39 -10.39
N VAL A 301 6.90 -4.72 -11.39
CA VAL A 301 8.24 -4.12 -11.36
C VAL A 301 8.11 -2.60 -11.31
N TYR A 302 8.91 -1.96 -10.44
CA TYR A 302 8.94 -0.51 -10.36
C TYR A 302 10.36 0.02 -10.14
N PRO A 303 10.76 1.14 -10.76
CA PRO A 303 12.02 1.80 -10.42
C PRO A 303 12.05 2.40 -9.00
N CYS A 304 13.20 2.37 -8.33
CA CYS A 304 13.41 3.00 -7.02
C CYS A 304 13.43 4.54 -7.09
N HIS A 305 13.52 5.12 -8.29
CA HIS A 305 13.77 6.52 -8.55
C HIS A 305 15.02 7.03 -7.82
N VAL A 306 14.84 7.80 -6.74
CA VAL A 306 15.93 8.36 -5.91
C VAL A 306 15.89 7.85 -4.46
N ASP A 307 15.05 6.85 -4.17
CA ASP A 307 14.90 6.27 -2.82
C ASP A 307 16.13 5.44 -2.39
N TYR A 308 17.00 5.07 -3.33
CA TYR A 308 18.20 4.27 -3.10
C TYR A 308 19.36 4.87 -3.90
N SER A 309 19.99 5.90 -3.34
CA SER A 309 21.03 6.69 -4.02
C SER A 309 21.98 7.35 -3.02
N PRO A 310 23.29 7.47 -3.31
CA PRO A 310 24.27 7.99 -2.35
C PRO A 310 23.90 9.34 -1.73
N GLY A 311 24.08 9.45 -0.41
CA GLY A 311 23.82 10.65 0.37
C GLY A 311 23.20 10.34 1.74
N ARG A 312 22.76 11.40 2.44
CA ARG A 312 22.16 11.30 3.79
C ARG A 312 21.03 12.31 3.97
N ASN A 313 21.29 13.58 3.69
CA ASN A 313 20.37 14.71 3.86
C ASN A 313 20.35 15.67 2.65
N GLY A 314 20.50 15.14 1.44
CA GLY A 314 20.46 15.95 0.22
C GLY A 314 19.10 16.57 -0.05
N LYS A 315 19.03 17.69 -0.79
CA LYS A 315 17.75 18.27 -1.20
C LYS A 315 17.20 17.53 -2.42
N LEU A 316 15.87 17.37 -2.50
CA LEU A 316 15.22 16.81 -3.69
C LEU A 316 15.57 17.67 -4.92
N GLY A 317 16.06 17.03 -5.99
CA GLY A 317 16.59 17.72 -7.18
C GLY A 317 18.10 18.01 -7.19
N ASP A 318 18.79 17.91 -6.05
CA ASP A 318 20.26 18.01 -5.98
C ASP A 318 20.91 16.77 -6.58
N LYS A 319 21.73 16.94 -7.63
CA LYS A 319 22.44 15.83 -8.28
C LYS A 319 23.65 15.34 -7.47
N ASN A 320 24.11 16.13 -6.49
CA ASN A 320 25.37 15.91 -5.77
C ASN A 320 25.16 15.44 -4.32
N GLY A 321 23.91 15.21 -3.90
CA GLY A 321 23.58 14.58 -2.62
C GLY A 321 22.13 14.10 -2.60
N ARG A 322 21.90 12.81 -2.34
CA ARG A 322 20.58 12.22 -2.08
C ARG A 322 20.46 11.82 -0.61
N HIS A 323 19.67 10.78 -0.32
CA HIS A 323 19.31 10.41 1.05
C HIS A 323 19.83 9.02 1.47
N GLY A 324 20.63 8.35 0.65
CA GLY A 324 21.09 6.98 0.89
C GLY A 324 19.99 5.98 0.57
N ASP A 325 19.84 4.97 1.42
CA ASP A 325 18.70 4.06 1.43
C ASP A 325 17.60 4.62 2.36
N VAL A 326 16.48 5.04 1.77
CA VAL A 326 15.31 5.52 2.52
C VAL A 326 14.16 4.51 2.57
N TYR A 327 14.38 3.27 2.16
CA TYR A 327 13.39 2.21 2.35
C TYR A 327 13.33 1.83 3.83
N PHE A 328 12.11 1.84 4.38
CA PHE A 328 11.83 1.41 5.75
C PHE A 328 11.36 -0.04 5.86
N ALA A 329 11.18 -0.73 4.73
CA ALA A 329 10.79 -2.14 4.66
C ALA A 329 11.37 -2.82 3.42
N ASN A 330 11.56 -4.14 3.50
CA ASN A 330 11.87 -5.00 2.36
C ASN A 330 10.70 -5.98 2.13
N THR A 331 10.47 -6.42 0.88
CA THR A 331 9.30 -7.22 0.53
C THR A 331 9.51 -8.05 -0.75
N PRO A 332 8.90 -9.25 -0.86
CA PRO A 332 8.90 -10.03 -2.10
C PRO A 332 7.67 -9.72 -2.96
N LEU A 333 6.78 -8.81 -2.53
CA LEU A 333 5.50 -8.56 -3.21
C LEU A 333 5.63 -7.78 -4.53
N LEU A 334 6.81 -7.22 -4.78
CA LEU A 334 7.17 -6.49 -5.99
C LEU A 334 8.68 -6.66 -6.27
N ILE A 335 9.13 -6.21 -7.43
CA ILE A 335 10.56 -6.08 -7.74
C ILE A 335 10.88 -4.59 -7.93
N THR A 336 11.93 -4.14 -7.26
CA THR A 336 12.40 -2.75 -7.38
C THR A 336 13.66 -2.70 -8.24
N SER A 337 13.63 -2.00 -9.36
CA SER A 337 14.82 -1.77 -10.20
C SER A 337 15.61 -0.55 -9.75
N GLN A 338 16.94 -0.62 -9.83
CA GLN A 338 17.82 0.51 -9.55
C GLN A 338 17.68 1.58 -10.64
N GLY A 339 17.34 2.80 -10.21
CA GLY A 339 17.28 3.99 -11.06
C GLY A 339 15.86 4.47 -11.34
N SER A 340 15.65 5.15 -12.46
CA SER A 340 14.39 5.85 -12.80
C SER A 340 13.76 5.27 -14.07
N SER A 341 13.22 6.11 -14.96
CA SER A 341 12.54 5.67 -16.17
C SER A 341 13.32 4.64 -16.98
N TYR A 342 12.62 3.61 -17.47
CA TYR A 342 13.14 2.51 -18.31
C TYR A 342 14.07 1.51 -17.62
N THR A 343 14.45 1.73 -16.36
CA THR A 343 15.32 0.78 -15.64
C THR A 343 14.62 -0.51 -15.24
N ASP A 344 13.31 -0.55 -15.37
CA ASP A 344 12.45 -1.73 -15.21
C ASP A 344 12.49 -2.68 -16.40
N GLN A 345 12.92 -2.24 -17.60
CA GLN A 345 12.89 -3.04 -18.83
C GLN A 345 13.67 -4.36 -18.74
N PRO A 346 14.92 -4.42 -18.25
CA PRO A 346 15.66 -5.69 -18.17
C PRO A 346 14.95 -6.75 -17.31
N PHE A 347 14.24 -6.30 -16.28
CA PHE A 347 13.47 -7.17 -15.39
C PHE A 347 12.20 -7.66 -16.08
N LEU A 348 11.47 -6.78 -16.76
CA LEU A 348 10.25 -7.14 -17.50
C LEU A 348 10.55 -8.13 -18.63
N GLU A 349 11.61 -7.88 -19.39
CA GLU A 349 12.05 -8.77 -20.47
C GLU A 349 12.44 -10.17 -19.94
N ALA A 350 13.24 -10.21 -18.87
CA ALA A 350 13.66 -11.47 -18.25
C ALA A 350 12.47 -12.24 -17.63
N LEU A 351 11.56 -11.55 -16.93
CA LEU A 351 10.37 -12.16 -16.33
C LEU A 351 9.40 -12.68 -17.39
N ALA A 352 9.18 -11.94 -18.47
CA ALA A 352 8.33 -12.38 -19.58
C ALA A 352 8.89 -13.65 -20.22
N LEU A 353 10.19 -13.69 -20.53
CA LEU A 353 10.84 -14.90 -21.02
C LEU A 353 10.72 -16.07 -20.04
N THR A 354 10.94 -15.81 -18.74
CA THR A 354 10.85 -16.84 -17.68
C THR A 354 9.44 -17.41 -17.55
N MET A 355 8.42 -16.55 -17.60
CA MET A 355 7.01 -16.96 -17.60
C MET A 355 6.67 -17.86 -18.80
N ALA A 356 7.22 -17.58 -19.98
CA ALA A 356 7.03 -18.42 -21.16
C ALA A 356 7.81 -19.74 -21.08
N ALA A 357 8.98 -19.73 -20.43
CA ALA A 357 9.92 -20.85 -20.41
C ALA A 357 9.49 -22.03 -19.54
N PHE A 358 8.64 -21.84 -18.53
CA PHE A 358 8.12 -22.97 -17.74
C PHE A 358 7.55 -24.07 -18.64
N ARG A 359 7.66 -25.32 -18.20
CA ARG A 359 6.94 -26.42 -18.86
C ARG A 359 5.43 -26.26 -18.66
N PRO A 360 4.58 -26.59 -19.66
CA PRO A 360 3.13 -26.39 -19.59
C PRO A 360 2.50 -26.91 -18.29
N GLU A 361 2.82 -28.14 -17.90
CA GLU A 361 2.30 -28.78 -16.70
C GLU A 361 2.75 -28.09 -15.41
N THR A 362 3.98 -27.55 -15.39
CA THR A 362 4.54 -26.88 -14.22
C THR A 362 3.93 -25.49 -14.05
N LYS A 363 3.79 -24.74 -15.14
CA LYS A 363 3.13 -23.43 -15.10
C LYS A 363 1.68 -23.57 -14.67
N GLN A 364 0.94 -24.50 -15.27
CA GLN A 364 -0.45 -24.78 -14.88
C GLN A 364 -0.56 -25.12 -13.39
N PHE A 365 0.29 -26.02 -12.90
CA PHE A 365 0.32 -26.41 -11.49
C PHE A 365 0.53 -25.22 -10.55
N LEU A 366 1.47 -24.33 -10.87
CA LEU A 366 1.77 -23.12 -10.11
C LEU A 366 0.61 -22.12 -10.14
N VAL A 367 0.01 -21.89 -11.32
CA VAL A 367 -1.10 -20.94 -11.49
C VAL A 367 -2.32 -21.38 -10.70
N GLU A 368 -2.73 -22.65 -10.82
CA GLU A 368 -3.88 -23.21 -10.08
C GLU A 368 -3.70 -23.16 -8.56
N ARG A 369 -2.45 -23.20 -8.10
CA ARG A 369 -2.10 -23.12 -6.67
C ARG A 369 -1.77 -21.71 -6.22
N MET A 370 -1.82 -20.71 -7.09
CA MET A 370 -1.49 -19.33 -6.75
C MET A 370 -0.06 -19.15 -6.25
N ALA A 371 0.89 -19.83 -6.91
CA ALA A 371 2.28 -19.88 -6.51
C ALA A 371 3.26 -19.43 -7.61
N LEU A 372 2.77 -18.93 -8.74
CA LEU A 372 3.62 -18.49 -9.84
C LEU A 372 4.47 -17.27 -9.43
N SER A 373 3.89 -16.22 -8.85
CA SER A 373 4.66 -15.04 -8.42
C SER A 373 5.71 -15.35 -7.36
N PRO A 374 5.41 -16.14 -6.29
CA PRO A 374 6.45 -16.63 -5.39
C PRO A 374 7.58 -17.39 -6.08
N THR A 375 7.24 -18.25 -7.04
CA THR A 375 8.25 -19.02 -7.77
C THR A 375 9.08 -18.12 -8.68
N LEU A 376 8.48 -17.12 -9.33
CA LEU A 376 9.21 -16.11 -10.11
C LEU A 376 10.17 -15.29 -9.25
N GLN A 377 9.76 -14.88 -8.05
CA GLN A 377 10.65 -14.20 -7.09
C GLN A 377 11.83 -15.08 -6.68
N MET A 378 11.58 -16.36 -6.41
CA MET A 378 12.63 -17.32 -6.11
C MET A 378 13.62 -17.41 -7.27
N ILE A 379 13.13 -17.67 -8.48
CA ILE A 379 13.96 -17.83 -9.69
C ILE A 379 14.77 -16.57 -9.95
N PHE A 380 14.13 -15.39 -9.91
CA PHE A 380 14.79 -14.11 -10.14
C PHE A 380 15.96 -13.91 -9.16
N ARG A 381 15.71 -14.04 -7.86
CA ARG A 381 16.73 -13.83 -6.82
C ARG A 381 17.84 -14.86 -6.88
N ARG A 382 17.50 -16.11 -7.15
CA ARG A 382 18.43 -17.25 -7.25
C ARG A 382 19.32 -17.18 -8.49
N SER A 383 18.88 -16.46 -9.52
CA SER A 383 19.56 -16.42 -10.81
C SER A 383 20.44 -15.18 -10.99
N ASN A 384 20.27 -14.13 -10.19
CA ASN A 384 21.09 -12.93 -10.30
C ASN A 384 22.59 -13.27 -10.23
N LYS A 385 23.39 -12.56 -11.03
CA LYS A 385 24.83 -12.85 -11.22
C LYS A 385 25.64 -12.91 -9.92
N PRO A 386 25.40 -12.06 -8.90
CA PRO A 386 26.11 -12.14 -7.63
C PRO A 386 25.81 -13.39 -6.79
N VAL A 387 24.81 -14.21 -7.17
CA VAL A 387 24.31 -15.35 -6.39
C VAL A 387 24.83 -16.65 -7.00
N GLU A 388 25.94 -17.17 -6.49
CA GLU A 388 26.60 -18.36 -7.05
C GLU A 388 26.30 -19.64 -6.25
N SER A 389 25.84 -19.51 -5.00
CA SER A 389 25.63 -20.62 -4.07
C SER A 389 24.32 -20.52 -3.26
N ASP A 390 23.99 -21.59 -2.52
CA ASP A 390 22.94 -21.55 -1.50
C ASP A 390 23.24 -20.55 -0.38
N GLU A 391 24.51 -20.40 -0.01
CA GLU A 391 24.94 -19.45 1.02
C GLU A 391 24.69 -18.01 0.56
N ASP A 392 25.01 -17.68 -0.69
CA ASP A 392 24.69 -16.37 -1.27
C ASP A 392 23.17 -16.15 -1.31
N TYR A 393 22.41 -17.19 -1.71
CA TYR A 393 20.96 -17.13 -1.76
C TYR A 393 20.37 -16.88 -0.38
N LEU A 394 20.85 -17.53 0.68
CA LEU A 394 20.32 -17.36 2.03
C LEU A 394 20.86 -16.13 2.76
N SER A 395 21.56 -15.23 2.06
CA SER A 395 22.21 -14.03 2.61
C SER A 395 21.67 -12.73 2.00
N GLY A 396 22.13 -11.59 2.52
CA GLY A 396 21.79 -10.27 1.99
C GLY A 396 22.11 -10.07 0.50
N THR A 397 23.09 -10.82 -0.04
CA THR A 397 23.52 -10.75 -1.45
C THR A 397 22.37 -10.95 -2.43
N ALA A 398 21.51 -11.96 -2.21
CA ALA A 398 20.37 -12.25 -3.08
C ALA A 398 19.12 -11.42 -2.77
N HIS A 399 19.14 -10.68 -1.66
CA HIS A 399 17.95 -10.05 -1.09
C HIS A 399 18.02 -8.54 -0.82
N PRO A 400 18.67 -7.72 -1.68
CA PRO A 400 18.59 -6.28 -1.53
C PRO A 400 17.15 -5.77 -1.74
N PRO A 401 16.81 -4.58 -1.21
CA PRO A 401 15.53 -3.93 -1.46
C PRO A 401 15.41 -3.39 -2.90
N VAL A 402 16.55 -3.21 -3.58
CA VAL A 402 16.68 -2.63 -4.92
C VAL A 402 17.72 -3.43 -5.72
N PHE A 403 17.38 -3.81 -6.95
CA PHE A 403 18.19 -4.66 -7.81
C PHE A 403 18.84 -3.87 -8.95
N PRO A 404 20.16 -3.99 -9.18
CA PRO A 404 20.80 -3.50 -10.39
C PRO A 404 20.34 -4.28 -11.62
N GLY A 405 20.09 -3.59 -12.73
CA GLY A 405 19.62 -4.25 -13.98
C GLY A 405 20.71 -5.11 -14.63
N GLU A 406 21.97 -4.75 -14.42
CA GLU A 406 23.14 -5.48 -14.89
C GLU A 406 23.31 -6.85 -14.23
N ASP A 407 22.71 -7.07 -13.06
CA ASP A 407 22.80 -8.34 -12.32
C ASP A 407 21.80 -9.39 -12.82
N VAL A 408 20.81 -8.97 -13.62
CA VAL A 408 19.80 -9.87 -14.18
C VAL A 408 20.46 -10.86 -15.13
N ASP A 409 20.27 -12.16 -14.86
CA ASP A 409 20.69 -13.26 -15.72
C ASP A 409 19.45 -13.99 -16.27
N ALA A 410 18.92 -13.46 -17.38
CA ALA A 410 17.74 -14.02 -18.01
C ALA A 410 17.95 -15.47 -18.49
N GLU A 411 19.17 -15.87 -18.86
CA GLU A 411 19.45 -17.23 -19.32
C GLU A 411 19.32 -18.22 -18.16
N ARG A 412 19.92 -17.91 -17.02
CA ARG A 412 19.81 -18.73 -15.82
C ARG A 412 18.37 -18.80 -15.32
N MET A 413 17.62 -17.69 -15.41
CA MET A 413 16.20 -17.66 -15.05
C MET A 413 15.36 -18.61 -15.91
N VAL A 414 15.46 -18.54 -17.24
CA VAL A 414 14.65 -19.40 -18.14
C VAL A 414 15.03 -20.87 -18.00
N ARG A 415 16.32 -21.19 -17.81
CA ARG A 415 16.78 -22.57 -17.58
C ARG A 415 16.25 -23.13 -16.27
N LEU A 416 16.27 -22.35 -15.20
CA LEU A 416 15.72 -22.78 -13.91
C LEU A 416 14.21 -22.98 -14.02
N ALA A 417 13.46 -22.05 -14.62
CA ALA A 417 12.03 -22.19 -14.84
C ALA A 417 11.66 -23.44 -15.67
N HIS A 418 12.39 -23.70 -16.75
CA HIS A 418 12.16 -24.86 -17.61
C HIS A 418 12.52 -26.19 -16.91
N GLY A 419 13.53 -26.18 -16.04
CA GLY A 419 13.96 -27.34 -15.28
C GLY A 419 13.04 -27.74 -14.12
N LEU A 420 12.19 -26.83 -13.64
CA LEU A 420 11.24 -27.15 -12.57
C LEU A 420 10.16 -28.14 -13.02
N THR A 421 9.72 -28.98 -12.09
CA THR A 421 8.59 -29.91 -12.24
C THR A 421 7.56 -29.68 -11.14
N PRO A 422 6.31 -30.14 -11.30
CA PRO A 422 5.32 -30.08 -10.22
C PRO A 422 5.80 -30.70 -8.89
N GLU A 423 6.74 -31.66 -8.95
CA GLU A 423 7.35 -32.32 -7.79
C GLU A 423 8.53 -31.53 -7.20
N THR A 424 9.12 -30.60 -7.97
CA THR A 424 10.31 -29.83 -7.54
C THR A 424 10.04 -28.34 -7.37
N VAL A 425 8.80 -27.85 -7.48
CA VAL A 425 8.52 -26.43 -7.22
C VAL A 425 8.81 -26.03 -5.77
N PRO A 426 9.25 -24.78 -5.50
CA PRO A 426 9.55 -24.35 -4.14
C PRO A 426 8.28 -24.22 -3.27
N PRO A 427 8.40 -24.31 -1.93
CA PRO A 427 7.30 -23.97 -1.03
C PRO A 427 7.04 -22.45 -1.01
N VAL A 428 5.90 -22.05 -0.45
CA VAL A 428 5.53 -20.63 -0.26
C VAL A 428 5.45 -20.31 1.22
N VAL A 429 6.41 -19.52 1.70
CA VAL A 429 6.48 -19.11 3.12
C VAL A 429 5.33 -18.17 3.46
N ALA A 430 4.77 -18.38 4.65
CA ALA A 430 3.74 -17.51 5.23
C ALA A 430 4.03 -17.25 6.70
N LEU A 431 4.30 -15.99 7.03
CA LEU A 431 4.62 -15.50 8.36
C LEU A 431 3.38 -15.04 9.11
N LYS A 432 3.45 -15.12 10.44
CA LYS A 432 2.48 -14.57 11.36
C LYS A 432 3.20 -14.11 12.63
N VAL A 433 2.93 -12.87 13.06
CA VAL A 433 3.31 -12.40 14.39
C VAL A 433 2.44 -13.10 15.42
N VAL A 434 3.07 -13.78 16.38
CA VAL A 434 2.40 -14.51 17.46
C VAL A 434 2.31 -13.65 18.72
N GLU A 435 3.39 -12.96 19.02
CA GLU A 435 3.55 -12.12 20.20
C GLU A 435 4.58 -11.03 19.88
N GLU A 436 4.37 -9.83 20.39
CA GLU A 436 5.35 -8.74 20.32
C GLU A 436 5.18 -7.80 21.51
N GLU A 437 6.24 -7.07 21.84
CA GLU A 437 6.19 -6.05 22.87
C GLU A 437 5.22 -4.91 22.50
N GLU A 438 4.43 -4.47 23.47
CA GLU A 438 3.54 -3.33 23.33
C GLU A 438 4.11 -2.10 24.03
N PHE A 439 3.89 -0.93 23.43
CA PHE A 439 4.39 0.35 23.92
C PHE A 439 3.25 1.35 24.10
N VAL A 440 3.37 2.19 25.12
CA VAL A 440 2.39 3.19 25.51
C VAL A 440 2.74 4.54 24.87
N GLN A 441 1.88 5.04 24.00
CA GLN A 441 1.97 6.38 23.46
C GLN A 441 1.94 7.44 24.57
N GLY A 442 2.76 8.47 24.44
CA GLY A 442 2.92 9.54 25.43
C GLY A 442 3.94 9.21 26.52
N ARG A 443 4.29 7.92 26.71
CA ARG A 443 5.36 7.46 27.61
C ARG A 443 6.57 6.96 26.85
N ASP A 444 6.37 5.94 26.03
CA ASP A 444 7.46 5.22 25.37
C ASP A 444 7.83 5.88 24.03
N TYR A 445 6.86 6.53 23.38
CA TYR A 445 7.02 7.30 22.14
C TYR A 445 5.92 8.36 21.99
N PHE A 446 6.07 9.32 21.07
CA PHE A 446 5.18 10.50 21.01
C PHE A 446 4.36 10.65 19.73
N ASP A 447 4.71 9.96 18.64
CA ASP A 447 3.97 10.07 17.39
C ASP A 447 2.51 9.59 17.56
N PRO A 448 1.52 10.28 16.94
CA PRO A 448 0.09 10.09 17.15
C PRO A 448 -0.45 8.90 16.33
N VAL A 449 0.25 7.76 16.38
CA VAL A 449 -0.16 6.51 15.78
C VAL A 449 -0.07 5.36 16.80
N PRO A 450 -0.93 4.34 16.70
CA PRO A 450 -0.91 3.22 17.61
C PRO A 450 0.29 2.30 17.32
N GLY A 451 1.13 2.08 18.33
CA GLY A 451 2.27 1.17 18.30
C GLY A 451 3.32 1.47 17.23
N GLU A 452 4.03 0.40 16.88
CA GLU A 452 5.17 0.41 15.94
C GLU A 452 4.90 -0.34 14.64
N GLN A 453 3.72 -0.94 14.50
CA GLN A 453 3.33 -1.67 13.30
C GLN A 453 3.20 -0.74 12.11
N ILE A 454 4.01 -0.97 11.07
CA ILE A 454 3.80 -0.36 9.75
C ILE A 454 2.80 -1.22 8.98
N PHE A 455 3.03 -2.53 8.91
CA PHE A 455 2.12 -3.51 8.32
C PHE A 455 2.48 -4.94 8.73
N ASP A 456 1.50 -5.84 8.60
CA ASP A 456 1.69 -7.30 8.62
C ASP A 456 1.04 -7.93 7.40
N THR A 457 1.82 -8.70 6.65
CA THR A 457 1.34 -9.60 5.60
C THR A 457 2.03 -10.95 5.76
N PRO A 458 1.45 -12.04 5.25
CA PRO A 458 2.12 -13.34 5.27
C PRO A 458 3.50 -13.37 4.59
N ALA A 459 3.79 -12.46 3.66
CA ALA A 459 5.09 -12.43 2.95
C ALA A 459 6.07 -11.38 3.50
N ALA A 460 5.59 -10.42 4.30
CA ALA A 460 6.39 -9.31 4.81
C ALA A 460 5.74 -8.69 6.06
N ILE A 461 6.54 -8.51 7.11
CA ILE A 461 6.22 -7.86 8.39
C ILE A 461 7.16 -6.66 8.54
N ALA A 462 6.63 -5.49 8.94
CA ALA A 462 7.46 -4.30 9.13
C ALA A 462 7.09 -3.51 10.39
N ARG A 463 8.13 -3.06 11.11
CA ARG A 463 8.05 -2.24 12.33
C ARG A 463 8.91 -0.98 12.20
N VAL A 464 8.47 0.10 12.84
CA VAL A 464 9.28 1.32 13.05
C VAL A 464 9.56 1.48 14.54
N MET A 465 10.84 1.49 14.94
CA MET A 465 11.27 1.53 16.33
C MET A 465 11.12 2.93 16.95
N ARG A 466 9.89 3.37 17.22
CA ARG A 466 9.58 4.67 17.83
C ARG A 466 9.85 4.69 19.34
N ALA A 467 9.57 3.59 20.02
CA ALA A 467 9.68 3.48 21.46
C ALA A 467 11.12 3.58 21.92
N THR A 468 11.35 4.22 23.06
CA THR A 468 12.70 4.45 23.60
C THR A 468 13.39 3.20 24.13
N ALA A 469 12.68 2.07 24.26
CA ALA A 469 13.30 0.79 24.58
C ALA A 469 14.44 0.47 23.58
N ARG A 470 15.55 -0.06 24.10
CA ARG A 470 16.75 -0.35 23.30
C ARG A 470 16.55 -1.50 22.32
N THR A 471 15.72 -2.47 22.69
CA THR A 471 15.48 -3.71 21.95
C THR A 471 14.00 -3.89 21.67
N ARG A 472 13.68 -4.72 20.68
CA ARG A 472 12.35 -5.28 20.42
C ARG A 472 12.42 -6.78 20.48
N THR A 473 11.43 -7.37 21.15
CA THR A 473 11.20 -8.81 21.12
C THR A 473 9.92 -9.11 20.36
N MET A 474 10.00 -10.07 19.43
CA MET A 474 8.87 -10.52 18.63
C MET A 474 8.96 -12.03 18.40
N VAL A 475 7.86 -12.74 18.62
CA VAL A 475 7.73 -14.14 18.25
C VAL A 475 7.02 -14.25 16.90
N VAL A 476 7.69 -14.85 15.92
CA VAL A 476 7.16 -15.02 14.56
C VAL A 476 7.07 -16.51 14.24
N SER A 477 5.95 -16.90 13.62
CA SER A 477 5.75 -18.26 13.12
C SER A 477 5.67 -18.27 11.60
N ALA A 478 6.39 -19.22 10.98
CA ALA A 478 6.29 -19.58 9.58
C ALA A 478 5.44 -20.85 9.36
N ALA A 479 4.75 -21.37 10.39
CA ALA A 479 3.99 -22.62 10.30
C ALA A 479 2.80 -22.59 9.31
N GLY A 480 2.39 -21.41 8.84
CA GLY A 480 1.42 -21.25 7.76
C GLY A 480 1.98 -21.55 6.36
N THR A 481 3.27 -21.88 6.26
CA THR A 481 3.96 -22.16 5.00
C THR A 481 3.31 -23.31 4.25
N ARG A 482 3.17 -23.13 2.94
CA ARG A 482 2.55 -24.11 2.06
C ARG A 482 3.62 -24.90 1.31
N ALA A 483 3.75 -26.19 1.61
CA ALA A 483 4.42 -27.14 0.73
C ALA A 483 3.56 -27.35 -0.52
N LEU A 484 4.06 -26.99 -1.69
CA LEU A 484 3.36 -27.23 -2.96
C LEU A 484 3.62 -28.65 -3.47
N SER A 485 4.80 -29.16 -3.17
CA SER A 485 5.30 -30.49 -3.45
C SER A 485 6.03 -31.00 -2.21
N GLY A 486 5.95 -32.31 -1.94
CA GLY A 486 6.59 -32.93 -0.77
C GLY A 486 6.14 -32.34 0.58
N GLU A 487 7.04 -32.37 1.54
CA GLU A 487 6.88 -31.74 2.87
C GLU A 487 7.93 -30.63 3.03
N VAL A 488 7.62 -29.61 3.83
CA VAL A 488 8.65 -28.65 4.26
C VAL A 488 9.55 -29.35 5.26
N VAL A 489 10.83 -29.44 4.93
CA VAL A 489 11.81 -30.20 5.74
C VAL A 489 12.66 -29.31 6.63
N GLU A 490 12.70 -28.01 6.37
CA GLU A 490 13.59 -27.06 7.06
C GLU A 490 13.13 -25.62 6.87
N TYR A 491 13.21 -24.84 7.95
CA TYR A 491 13.13 -23.38 7.90
C TYR A 491 14.48 -22.77 8.23
N GLN A 492 14.96 -21.88 7.36
CA GLN A 492 16.18 -21.11 7.60
C GLN A 492 15.82 -19.65 7.85
N TRP A 493 16.29 -19.10 8.97
CA TRP A 493 16.17 -17.67 9.29
C TRP A 493 17.53 -17.00 9.17
N SER A 494 17.59 -15.92 8.40
CA SER A 494 18.85 -15.22 8.10
C SER A 494 18.73 -13.73 8.38
N LEU A 495 19.76 -13.17 9.02
CA LEU A 495 19.98 -11.72 9.02
C LEU A 495 20.53 -11.32 7.65
N LEU A 496 19.76 -10.57 6.88
CA LEU A 496 20.12 -10.11 5.54
C LEU A 496 20.81 -8.75 5.57
N GLN A 497 20.38 -7.88 6.49
CA GLN A 497 20.97 -6.57 6.71
C GLN A 497 20.83 -6.17 8.17
N GLY A 498 21.92 -5.66 8.76
CA GLY A 498 21.96 -5.21 10.15
C GLY A 498 23.27 -5.59 10.83
N ASP A 499 23.52 -4.97 11.98
CA ASP A 499 24.60 -5.38 12.88
C ASP A 499 24.25 -6.71 13.55
N ARG A 500 25.07 -7.75 13.30
CA ARG A 500 24.90 -9.10 13.85
C ARG A 500 24.94 -9.13 15.37
N GLU A 501 25.70 -8.24 16.01
CA GLU A 501 25.83 -8.19 17.47
C GLU A 501 24.57 -7.65 18.16
N ARG A 502 23.67 -7.01 17.38
CA ARG A 502 22.41 -6.43 17.88
C ARG A 502 21.18 -7.24 17.49
N VAL A 503 21.36 -8.38 16.82
CA VAL A 503 20.24 -9.22 16.35
C VAL A 503 20.42 -10.67 16.78
N GLU A 504 19.49 -11.13 17.60
CA GLU A 504 19.36 -12.52 17.99
C GLU A 504 18.14 -13.15 17.30
N ILE A 505 18.35 -14.35 16.76
CA ILE A 505 17.31 -15.18 16.14
C ILE A 505 17.36 -16.51 16.88
N ARG A 506 16.34 -16.77 17.70
CA ARG A 506 16.29 -17.97 18.54
C ARG A 506 15.17 -18.89 18.08
N PRO A 507 15.48 -20.04 17.46
CA PRO A 507 14.50 -21.08 17.18
C PRO A 507 13.79 -21.51 18.46
N MET A 508 12.47 -21.59 18.40
CA MET A 508 11.63 -22.12 19.49
C MET A 508 11.24 -23.58 19.27
N GLU A 509 11.40 -24.07 18.03
CA GLU A 509 11.14 -25.44 17.60
C GLU A 509 12.36 -25.97 16.83
N ASP A 510 12.53 -27.30 16.78
CA ASP A 510 13.70 -27.94 16.15
C ASP A 510 13.79 -27.68 14.64
N ASP A 511 12.67 -27.48 13.96
CA ASP A 511 12.60 -27.24 12.52
C ASP A 511 12.75 -25.76 12.12
N GLY A 512 12.77 -24.84 13.11
CA GLY A 512 12.83 -23.40 12.87
C GLY A 512 11.51 -22.77 12.42
N SER A 513 10.39 -23.49 12.46
CA SER A 513 9.06 -22.97 12.05
C SER A 513 8.52 -21.84 12.93
N ARG A 514 9.14 -21.62 14.09
CA ARG A 514 8.86 -20.52 15.00
C ARG A 514 10.16 -20.01 15.62
N VAL A 515 10.30 -18.69 15.67
CA VAL A 515 11.47 -18.01 16.24
C VAL A 515 11.05 -16.88 17.16
N GLU A 516 11.85 -16.67 18.20
CA GLU A 516 11.90 -15.42 18.95
C GLU A 516 13.00 -14.56 18.31
N LEU A 517 12.64 -13.33 17.93
CA LEU A 517 13.54 -12.33 17.36
C LEU A 517 13.78 -11.27 18.41
N THR A 518 15.05 -10.95 18.67
CA THR A 518 15.45 -9.79 19.47
C THR A 518 16.27 -8.86 18.61
N VAL A 519 15.79 -7.63 18.41
CA VAL A 519 16.42 -6.63 17.54
C VAL A 519 16.71 -5.37 18.35
N GLY A 520 17.99 -5.05 18.51
CA GLY A 520 18.45 -3.80 19.11
C GLY A 520 18.33 -2.62 18.15
N TRP A 521 18.30 -1.41 18.70
CA TRP A 521 18.38 -0.16 17.93
C TRP A 521 19.65 -0.09 17.08
N HIS A 522 19.54 0.36 15.83
CA HIS A 522 20.66 0.62 14.92
C HIS A 522 20.73 2.11 14.58
N ASP A 523 21.86 2.73 14.92
CA ASP A 523 22.22 4.01 14.30
C ASP A 523 22.54 3.78 12.83
N ARG A 524 22.44 4.82 12.01
CA ARG A 524 22.70 4.73 10.58
C ARG A 524 24.01 4.03 10.25
N PHE A 525 23.94 2.99 9.42
CA PHE A 525 25.07 2.11 9.08
C PHE A 525 25.16 1.85 7.57
N PRO A 526 26.30 1.39 7.03
CA PRO A 526 26.43 1.03 5.61
C PRO A 526 25.50 -0.13 5.21
N ALA A 527 24.86 -0.05 4.06
CA ALA A 527 24.03 -1.14 3.53
C ALA A 527 24.90 -2.34 3.13
N ALA A 528 24.41 -3.56 3.38
CA ALA A 528 25.20 -4.78 3.21
C ALA A 528 25.62 -5.03 1.75
N THR A 529 24.72 -4.75 0.81
CA THR A 529 24.93 -4.96 -0.63
C THR A 529 25.53 -3.74 -1.34
N ASN A 530 25.54 -2.57 -0.69
CA ASN A 530 26.17 -1.37 -1.21
C ASN A 530 26.68 -0.47 -0.06
N PRO A 531 27.93 -0.65 0.39
CA PRO A 531 28.48 0.08 1.52
C PRO A 531 28.60 1.61 1.32
N GLU A 532 28.44 2.13 0.10
CA GLU A 532 28.39 3.57 -0.16
C GLU A 532 27.06 4.21 0.27
N LEU A 533 26.02 3.39 0.51
CA LEU A 533 24.72 3.82 0.98
C LEU A 533 24.62 3.63 2.49
N GLY A 534 24.26 4.70 3.20
CA GLY A 534 23.81 4.56 4.59
C GLY A 534 22.33 4.13 4.62
N THR A 535 22.00 3.16 5.46
CA THR A 535 20.67 2.63 5.73
C THR A 535 20.36 2.66 7.23
N ASN A 536 19.08 2.54 7.58
CA ASN A 536 18.61 2.40 8.96
C ASN A 536 17.60 1.25 9.10
N ARG A 537 17.71 0.25 8.21
CA ARG A 537 16.78 -0.85 8.09
C ARG A 537 17.48 -2.16 8.38
N VAL A 538 16.94 -2.91 9.34
CA VAL A 538 17.33 -4.29 9.64
C VAL A 538 16.39 -5.23 8.91
N ASP A 539 16.93 -6.10 8.07
CA ASP A 539 16.17 -7.10 7.32
C ASP A 539 16.50 -8.51 7.83
N ILE A 540 15.48 -9.25 8.24
CA ILE A 540 15.55 -10.67 8.56
C ILE A 540 14.64 -11.40 7.57
N ALA A 541 15.06 -12.55 7.04
CA ALA A 541 14.22 -13.37 6.17
C ALA A 541 14.09 -14.79 6.68
N CYS A 542 12.90 -15.35 6.45
CA CYS A 542 12.60 -16.77 6.57
C CYS A 542 12.56 -17.39 5.18
N PHE A 543 13.21 -18.53 5.03
CA PHE A 543 13.16 -19.42 3.89
C PHE A 543 12.63 -20.78 4.34
N ALA A 544 11.89 -21.45 3.47
CA ALA A 544 11.51 -22.84 3.67
C ALA A 544 12.07 -23.70 2.55
N ARG A 545 12.48 -24.92 2.87
CA ARG A 545 12.97 -25.89 1.89
C ARG A 545 11.98 -27.03 1.69
N SER A 546 11.71 -27.37 0.44
CA SER A 546 11.08 -28.64 0.06
C SER A 546 11.94 -29.31 -1.01
N GLY A 547 12.37 -30.55 -0.74
CA GLY A 547 13.35 -31.24 -1.58
C GLY A 547 14.66 -30.45 -1.71
N GLU A 548 15.02 -30.11 -2.95
CA GLU A 548 16.22 -29.34 -3.28
C GLU A 548 15.96 -27.83 -3.44
N GLN A 549 14.71 -27.38 -3.38
CA GLN A 549 14.37 -25.98 -3.63
C GLN A 549 14.09 -25.21 -2.34
N TRP A 550 14.72 -24.04 -2.24
CA TRP A 550 14.36 -23.00 -1.30
C TRP A 550 13.21 -22.15 -1.83
N SER A 551 12.35 -21.68 -0.94
CA SER A 551 11.31 -20.70 -1.24
C SER A 551 11.89 -19.33 -1.61
N ALA A 552 11.07 -18.48 -2.21
CA ALA A 552 11.28 -17.04 -2.07
C ALA A 552 11.28 -16.65 -0.58
N PRO A 553 12.01 -15.59 -0.18
CA PRO A 553 12.03 -15.12 1.20
C PRO A 553 10.67 -14.56 1.61
N ALA A 554 10.32 -14.71 2.89
CA ALA A 554 9.40 -13.80 3.56
C ALA A 554 10.19 -12.96 4.58
N PHE A 555 9.87 -11.67 4.70
CA PHE A 555 10.70 -10.72 5.44
C PHE A 555 10.07 -10.29 6.78
N VAL A 556 10.93 -10.04 7.76
CA VAL A 556 10.65 -9.27 8.97
C VAL A 556 11.62 -8.09 8.99
N THR A 557 11.10 -6.87 9.01
CA THR A 557 11.90 -5.65 8.88
C THR A 557 11.70 -4.70 10.06
N PHE A 558 12.79 -4.16 10.59
CA PHE A 558 12.78 -3.10 11.59
C PHE A 558 13.46 -1.84 11.06
N TYR A 559 12.76 -0.71 11.13
CA TYR A 559 13.27 0.60 10.74
C TYR A 559 13.59 1.45 11.97
N CYS A 560 14.84 1.90 12.08
CA CYS A 560 15.30 2.84 13.11
C CYS A 560 15.36 4.25 12.50
N PRO A 561 14.53 5.22 12.93
CA PRO A 561 14.55 6.56 12.33
C PRO A 561 15.90 7.28 12.51
N ASP A 562 16.53 7.74 11.42
CA ASP A 562 17.83 8.48 11.44
C ASP A 562 17.72 9.86 12.10
N ASN A 563 16.50 10.33 12.35
CA ASN A 563 16.22 11.62 12.98
C ASN A 563 16.21 11.56 14.53
N GLU A 564 16.72 10.46 15.10
CA GLU A 564 16.83 10.24 16.52
C GLU A 564 18.25 9.77 16.87
N GLU A 565 18.91 10.50 17.77
CA GLU A 565 20.15 10.07 18.41
C GLU A 565 19.82 9.62 19.83
N ARG A 566 20.18 8.38 20.17
CA ARG A 566 19.84 7.77 21.46
C ARG A 566 21.10 7.35 22.21
N SER A 567 21.10 7.57 23.52
CA SER A 567 22.11 7.00 24.42
C SER A 567 21.45 6.15 25.48
N TYR A 568 22.13 5.08 25.87
CA TYR A 568 21.67 4.12 26.87
C TYR A 568 22.74 3.91 27.93
N ASP A 569 22.35 3.53 29.15
CA ASP A 569 23.32 3.08 30.15
C ASP A 569 23.73 1.60 29.97
N GLU A 570 24.55 1.12 30.90
CA GLU A 570 25.12 -0.24 30.88
C GLU A 570 24.02 -1.31 30.96
N GLU A 571 22.90 -1.02 31.63
CA GLU A 571 21.72 -1.89 31.71
C GLU A 571 20.79 -1.77 30.49
N GLY A 572 21.11 -0.87 29.54
CA GLY A 572 20.32 -0.66 28.33
C GLY A 572 19.09 0.23 28.50
N ARG A 573 18.99 0.98 29.60
CA ARG A 573 17.92 1.96 29.83
C ARG A 573 18.23 3.25 29.07
N ILE A 574 17.20 3.89 28.53
CA ILE A 574 17.37 5.12 27.76
C ILE A 574 17.88 6.25 28.67
N ARG A 575 18.90 6.99 28.25
CA ARG A 575 19.46 8.15 28.98
C ARG A 575 19.06 9.46 28.34
N GLU A 576 19.26 9.56 27.03
CA GLU A 576 18.94 10.75 26.26
C GLU A 576 18.38 10.34 24.89
N VAL A 577 17.33 11.03 24.44
CA VAL A 577 16.90 11.06 23.04
C VAL A 577 17.03 12.49 22.53
N ARG A 578 17.87 12.69 21.52
CA ARG A 578 18.01 13.96 20.81
C ARG A 578 17.40 13.83 19.42
N TYR A 579 16.33 14.58 19.18
CA TYR A 579 15.71 14.64 17.87
C TYR A 579 16.45 15.64 16.98
N ASN A 580 16.71 15.26 15.72
CA ASN A 580 17.46 16.07 14.76
C ASN A 580 16.72 16.19 13.41
N ASP A 581 17.31 16.91 12.46
CA ASP A 581 16.69 17.21 11.16
C ASP A 581 16.97 16.18 10.05
N ASN A 582 17.66 15.07 10.36
CA ASN A 582 17.97 14.03 9.37
C ASN A 582 16.70 13.53 8.67
N TYR A 583 16.87 12.99 7.46
CA TYR A 583 15.74 12.42 6.75
C TYR A 583 15.27 11.12 7.41
N ALA A 584 14.02 11.13 7.85
CA ALA A 584 13.22 9.95 8.14
C ALA A 584 11.89 10.08 7.39
N ASP A 585 11.26 8.95 7.02
CA ASP A 585 10.06 9.00 6.19
C ASP A 585 8.92 9.71 6.93
N PRO A 586 8.40 10.83 6.39
CA PRO A 586 7.38 11.63 7.07
C PRO A 586 5.99 10.97 7.13
N VAL A 587 5.78 9.84 6.46
CA VAL A 587 4.58 9.01 6.69
C VAL A 587 4.72 8.17 7.97
N LEU A 588 5.95 7.83 8.34
CA LEU A 588 6.21 7.05 9.55
C LEU A 588 6.39 7.98 10.74
N VAL A 589 7.35 8.90 10.69
CA VAL A 589 7.73 9.69 11.86
C VAL A 589 7.60 11.18 11.61
N ASN A 590 7.05 11.89 12.60
CA ASN A 590 6.98 13.34 12.59
C ASN A 590 8.30 13.95 13.07
N VAL A 591 8.60 15.16 12.58
CA VAL A 591 9.76 15.94 13.05
C VAL A 591 9.49 16.39 14.48
N LYS A 592 10.49 16.23 15.36
CA LYS A 592 10.44 16.67 16.76
C LYS A 592 11.63 17.60 17.00
N GLU A 593 11.41 18.69 17.71
CA GLU A 593 12.42 19.75 17.92
C GLU A 593 12.78 19.89 19.41
N TRP A 594 12.90 18.76 20.10
CA TRP A 594 13.27 18.74 21.51
C TRP A 594 14.30 17.65 21.78
N ARG A 595 14.72 17.59 23.04
CA ARG A 595 15.61 16.57 23.57
C ARG A 595 15.09 16.14 24.93
N ASP A 596 15.04 14.85 25.16
CA ASP A 596 14.56 14.26 26.42
C ASP A 596 15.72 13.58 27.16
N GLU A 597 15.89 13.92 28.43
CA GLU A 597 16.83 13.28 29.37
C GLU A 597 16.02 12.48 30.39
N TYR A 598 16.25 11.18 30.48
CA TYR A 598 15.46 10.25 31.30
C TYR A 598 16.13 10.00 32.65
N GLN A 599 15.34 9.90 33.72
CA GLN A 599 15.81 9.69 35.09
C GLN A 599 15.25 8.42 35.71
N TYR A 600 16.04 7.79 36.57
CA TYR A 600 15.71 6.54 37.24
C TYR A 600 16.05 6.60 38.73
N ASP A 601 15.32 5.84 39.54
CA ASP A 601 15.66 5.61 40.95
C ASP A 601 16.80 4.59 41.11
N GLU A 602 17.20 4.31 42.36
CA GLU A 602 18.27 3.35 42.68
C GLU A 602 17.93 1.91 42.27
N ASP A 603 16.64 1.57 42.23
CA ASP A 603 16.14 0.25 41.79
C ASP A 603 16.00 0.17 40.25
N GLY A 604 16.18 1.30 39.56
CA GLY A 604 16.17 1.42 38.12
C GLY A 604 14.79 1.62 37.49
N HIS A 605 13.78 1.98 38.28
CA HIS A 605 12.47 2.38 37.76
C HIS A 605 12.53 3.80 37.19
N LEU A 606 11.83 4.02 36.07
CA LEU A 606 11.71 5.35 35.47
C LEU A 606 10.99 6.30 36.44
N THR A 607 11.63 7.41 36.80
CA THR A 607 11.05 8.46 37.66
C THR A 607 10.51 9.65 36.86
N GLY A 608 10.83 9.73 35.57
CA GLY A 608 10.39 10.80 34.68
C GLY A 608 11.44 11.14 33.62
N TRP A 609 11.19 12.22 32.89
CA TRP A 609 12.20 12.82 32.01
C TRP A 609 12.10 14.34 32.00
N THR A 610 13.20 14.98 31.62
CA THR A 610 13.30 16.41 31.37
C THR A 610 13.37 16.66 29.87
N ARG A 611 12.43 17.46 29.36
CA ARG A 611 12.39 17.89 27.96
C ARG A 611 12.97 19.28 27.80
N HIS A 612 13.90 19.42 26.87
CA HIS A 612 14.49 20.69 26.47
C HIS A 612 14.02 21.09 25.08
N ARG A 613 13.50 22.31 24.93
CA ARG A 613 13.07 22.89 23.65
C ARG A 613 13.50 24.35 23.58
N GLY A 614 14.65 24.62 22.96
CA GLY A 614 15.30 25.93 23.05
C GLY A 614 15.62 26.26 24.51
N ASP A 615 15.20 27.44 24.97
CA ASP A 615 15.35 27.87 26.37
C ASP A 615 14.28 27.28 27.31
N SER A 616 13.28 26.57 26.77
CA SER A 616 12.21 25.96 27.56
C SER A 616 12.64 24.61 28.13
N VAL A 617 12.38 24.42 29.42
CA VAL A 617 12.61 23.17 30.15
C VAL A 617 11.31 22.73 30.79
N GLN A 618 10.92 21.49 30.57
CA GLN A 618 9.70 20.89 31.12
C GLN A 618 10.04 19.53 31.74
N GLU A 619 9.38 19.20 32.85
CA GLU A 619 9.52 17.90 33.50
C GLU A 619 8.26 17.06 33.30
N PHE A 620 8.45 15.74 33.22
CA PHE A 620 7.38 14.78 33.01
C PHE A 620 7.41 13.67 34.07
N THR A 621 6.23 13.18 34.44
CA THR A 621 6.09 11.99 35.30
C THR A 621 6.43 10.72 34.51
N PRO A 622 6.63 9.55 35.17
CA PRO A 622 6.84 8.28 34.48
C PRO A 622 5.71 7.87 33.54
N GLU A 623 4.50 8.40 33.75
CA GLU A 623 3.30 8.16 32.94
C GLU A 623 3.18 9.14 31.77
N GLY A 624 4.10 10.10 31.63
CA GLY A 624 4.12 11.09 30.56
C GLY A 624 3.22 12.30 30.75
N GLN A 625 2.83 12.59 31.99
CA GLN A 625 2.15 13.84 32.31
C GLN A 625 3.17 14.97 32.51
N ARG A 626 2.87 16.18 32.03
CA ARG A 626 3.72 17.34 32.30
C ARG A 626 3.54 17.78 33.74
N ILE A 627 4.63 17.90 34.48
CA ILE A 627 4.64 18.40 35.85
C ILE A 627 4.49 19.92 35.83
N ILE A 628 3.50 20.43 36.57
CA ILE A 628 3.22 21.86 36.71
C ILE A 628 3.83 22.39 38.00
N LYS A 629 3.77 21.59 39.08
CA LYS A 629 4.23 22.00 40.39
C LYS A 629 4.73 20.84 41.23
N ARG A 630 5.82 21.09 41.96
CA ARG A 630 6.34 20.25 43.05
C ARG A 630 6.21 20.98 44.39
N ASP A 631 6.12 20.23 45.48
CA ASP A 631 6.27 20.78 46.84
C ASP A 631 7.75 20.98 47.22
N ASP A 632 7.99 21.46 48.44
CA ASP A 632 9.33 21.76 48.96
C ASP A 632 10.20 20.49 49.12
N ASP A 633 9.57 19.32 49.22
CA ASP A 633 10.24 18.01 49.31
C ASP A 633 10.48 17.38 47.92
N GLY A 634 10.05 18.05 46.84
CA GLY A 634 10.22 17.61 45.45
C GLY A 634 9.11 16.69 44.94
N THR A 635 8.06 16.44 45.72
CA THR A 635 6.93 15.59 45.34
C THR A 635 6.04 16.30 44.32
N VAL A 636 5.57 15.57 43.31
CA VAL A 636 4.62 16.12 42.32
C VAL A 636 3.26 16.35 42.98
N VAL A 637 2.80 17.60 43.01
CA VAL A 637 1.49 17.99 43.56
C VAL A 637 0.50 18.41 42.49
N GLU A 638 0.98 18.75 41.29
CA GLU A 638 0.15 19.12 40.15
C GLU A 638 0.82 18.69 38.83
N SER A 639 0.08 17.97 38.01
CA SER A 639 0.46 17.54 36.66
C SER A 639 -0.71 17.69 35.69
N THR A 640 -0.42 17.74 34.39
CA THR A 640 -1.44 17.76 33.34
C THR A 640 -1.12 16.76 32.24
N ALA A 641 -2.15 16.22 31.61
CA ALA A 641 -1.99 15.39 30.43
C ALA A 641 -1.52 16.25 29.24
N VAL A 642 -0.76 15.63 28.34
CA VAL A 642 -0.31 16.25 27.10
C VAL A 642 -0.84 15.48 25.90
N GLU A 643 -1.14 16.22 24.84
CA GLU A 643 -1.51 15.68 23.55
C GLU A 643 -0.44 16.04 22.52
N TYR A 644 -0.18 15.12 21.59
CA TYR A 644 0.75 15.31 20.49
C TYR A 644 -0.01 15.30 19.18
N LYS A 645 0.05 16.41 18.44
CA LYS A 645 -0.63 16.57 17.15
C LYS A 645 0.35 16.93 16.05
N PRO A 646 0.28 16.33 14.86
CA PRO A 646 1.08 16.77 13.73
C PRO A 646 0.53 18.10 13.24
N GLU A 647 1.39 19.10 13.12
CA GLU A 647 1.09 20.37 12.46
C GLU A 647 1.99 20.53 11.23
N ALA A 648 1.36 20.91 10.11
CA ALA A 648 2.07 21.33 8.91
C ALA A 648 1.74 22.81 8.66
N ALA A 649 2.56 23.71 9.20
CA ALA A 649 2.41 25.16 8.99
C ALA A 649 2.50 25.56 7.50
N ASP A 650 3.20 24.75 6.70
CA ASP A 650 3.29 24.84 5.24
C ASP A 650 3.10 23.42 4.65
N PRO A 651 2.15 23.19 3.73
CA PRO A 651 1.97 21.90 3.04
C PRO A 651 3.22 21.39 2.31
N LYS A 652 4.22 22.25 2.08
CA LYS A 652 5.51 21.90 1.47
C LYS A 652 6.54 21.39 2.47
N GLN A 653 6.27 21.44 3.77
CA GLN A 653 7.18 21.02 4.82
C GLN A 653 6.76 19.68 5.44
N ARG A 654 7.72 18.98 6.04
CA ARG A 654 7.43 17.77 6.82
C ARG A 654 6.58 18.15 8.05
N PRO A 655 5.54 17.37 8.39
CA PRO A 655 4.77 17.61 9.59
C PRO A 655 5.67 17.60 10.83
N ARG A 656 5.46 18.60 11.70
CA ARG A 656 6.14 18.72 12.99
C ARG A 656 5.18 18.28 14.08
N LEU A 657 5.69 17.56 15.05
CA LEU A 657 4.90 17.14 16.19
C LEU A 657 4.79 18.30 17.18
N VAL A 658 3.58 18.75 17.45
CA VAL A 658 3.29 19.81 18.42
C VAL A 658 2.71 19.18 19.68
N GLN A 659 3.25 19.60 20.82
CA GLN A 659 2.78 19.20 22.15
C GLN A 659 1.88 20.29 22.71
N THR A 660 0.69 19.92 23.18
CA THR A 660 -0.27 20.82 23.85
C THR A 660 -0.75 20.21 25.16
N ASP A 661 -0.95 21.04 26.18
CA ASP A 661 -1.60 20.57 27.41
C ASP A 661 -3.08 20.32 27.16
N VAL A 662 -3.60 19.22 27.68
CA VAL A 662 -5.03 18.99 27.71
C VAL A 662 -5.62 19.90 28.79
N ALA A 663 -6.51 20.81 28.39
CA ALA A 663 -7.23 21.64 29.36
C ALA A 663 -8.02 20.72 30.29
N SER A 664 -7.88 20.90 31.60
CA SER A 664 -8.76 20.22 32.55
C SER A 664 -10.19 20.62 32.21
N GLU A 665 -11.01 19.69 31.70
CA GLU A 665 -12.45 19.90 31.74
C GLU A 665 -12.80 20.14 33.21
N LYS A 666 -13.21 21.36 33.54
CA LYS A 666 -13.88 21.60 34.81
C LYS A 666 -15.13 20.73 34.75
N SER A 667 -15.09 19.57 35.40
CA SER A 667 -16.29 18.81 35.73
C SER A 667 -17.19 19.76 36.52
N GLY A 668 -18.16 20.37 35.84
CA GLY A 668 -19.19 21.18 36.45
C GLY A 668 -20.06 20.28 37.30
N GLN A 669 -19.69 20.15 38.57
CA GLN A 669 -20.62 19.91 39.66
C GLN A 669 -20.69 21.21 40.46
N GLU A 670 -21.71 22.01 40.16
CA GLU A 670 -22.39 22.84 41.16
C GLU A 670 -23.76 22.22 41.45
#